data_AF-A0A0Q4DWQ4-F1
#
_entry.id   AF-A0A0Q4DWQ4-F1
#
_cell.length_a   1.000
_cell.length_b   1.000
_cell.length_c   1.000
_cell.angle_alpha   90.00
_cell.angle_beta   90.00
_cell.angle_gamma   90.00
#
_symmetry.space_group_name_H-M   'P 1'
#
loop_
_entity.id
_entity.type
_entity.pdbx_description
1 polymer ?
#
loop_
_entity_poly.entity_id
_entity_poly.type
_entity_poly.pdbx_seq_one_letter_code
_entity_poly.pdbx_strand_id
1 'polypeptide(L)'
;MRVALLAESFLPHMNGVTGSVLHVLRHLAEAGHETLVIAPKSGDVTADLHGARTELLRSVPLPSYPEVRVVFARAARLGALLRDFDPDVVHLASPFVLGWQGLAAADALKIPSVAVYQTDVVAYSQKYGLPHATALVAGHVSRLHRRATLTLAPSSASTRQLEDLGVDRIRRWGRGVDAVRFAPEHRDDRWRARIAPNGERIIGYVGRLAPEKQVDDLRALADLPDTRLVIVGDGPSRPALEKAIPDAVFTGHLGGSELASTLAGFDVFVHPGESETFGQTIQEALASGVPVVATGVGGPLDLVRSSVDGWLYKPGDLDDLRARVADLVGDDAKRRAFARAARGSVEGRTWAALTGSLVEHYRDAIALRRVDDSLLRRGSPRPAGTAASRTRGRWTRFVALGDSLTEGLCDASRMPSGQFRGWADRLAELLAGTTDEGPFRYANLAVRSRRVRHLIDEQIPAALALKPDLVSILIGANDLVGPAPVLPALVAEVESAVRAVRRTGADVLLVTTFLPRRPAARIFARRFAAYNVHLRRIAAEQGAILLDLEAVGEIGEAPMWADDLVHLSSAGHRLVAYRGAESLGVPDARALLGLDEALHADEAERPRGAWLTRDALPWVWRRVRGRTAGDGIVAKHAGYIELPTRGDRERADAV
;
A
#
# COMPACT_ATOMS: atom_id res chain seq x y z
N MET A 1 10.12 13.01 15.03
CA MET A 1 9.44 11.70 15.19
C MET A 1 10.46 10.71 15.73
N ARG A 2 9.99 9.70 16.47
CA ARG A 2 10.79 8.61 17.04
C ARG A 2 10.60 7.35 16.19
N VAL A 3 11.67 6.85 15.59
CA VAL A 3 11.63 5.71 14.65
C VAL A 3 12.41 4.54 15.22
N ALA A 4 11.77 3.39 15.39
CA ALA A 4 12.45 2.16 15.77
C ALA A 4 12.74 1.31 14.51
N LEU A 5 14.01 1.15 14.16
CA LEU A 5 14.49 0.38 13.02
C LEU A 5 14.90 -1.03 13.47
N LEU A 6 14.26 -2.05 12.90
CA LEU A 6 14.63 -3.45 13.10
C LEU A 6 15.26 -3.98 11.82
N ALA A 7 16.53 -4.38 11.90
CA ALA A 7 17.28 -4.89 10.76
C ALA A 7 17.66 -6.36 10.97
N GLU A 8 17.37 -7.23 9.98
CA GLU A 8 17.77 -8.65 10.02
C GLU A 8 19.29 -8.84 9.97
N SER A 9 20.01 -7.87 9.43
CA SER A 9 21.47 -7.83 9.38
C SER A 9 21.95 -6.42 9.70
N PHE A 10 23.08 -6.33 10.41
CA PHE A 10 23.67 -5.06 10.78
C PHE A 10 25.18 -5.20 10.93
N LEU A 11 25.84 -4.10 11.27
CA LEU A 11 27.28 -4.02 11.45
C LEU A 11 27.85 -5.07 12.42
N PRO A 12 29.10 -5.53 12.21
CA PRO A 12 30.03 -5.11 11.14
C PRO A 12 29.76 -5.72 9.76
N HIS A 13 28.78 -6.62 9.61
CA HIS A 13 28.45 -7.19 8.30
C HIS A 13 27.78 -6.17 7.38
N MET A 14 28.50 -5.81 6.31
CA MET A 14 28.03 -4.87 5.30
C MET A 14 27.31 -5.58 4.15
N ASN A 15 26.10 -5.13 3.85
CA ASN A 15 25.32 -5.54 2.69
C ASN A 15 24.40 -4.39 2.27
N GLY A 16 23.59 -4.61 1.22
CA GLY A 16 22.65 -3.59 0.74
C GLY A 16 21.64 -3.12 1.79
N VAL A 17 21.18 -3.99 2.69
CA VAL A 17 20.25 -3.64 3.78
C VAL A 17 20.96 -2.75 4.80
N THR A 18 22.10 -3.19 5.36
CA THR A 18 22.90 -2.42 6.32
C THR A 18 23.26 -1.05 5.77
N GLY A 19 23.70 -0.96 4.50
CA GLY A 19 24.02 0.30 3.85
C GLY A 19 22.82 1.26 3.76
N SER A 20 21.63 0.75 3.44
CA SER A 20 20.40 1.57 3.46
C SER A 20 20.04 2.05 4.85
N VAL A 21 20.14 1.19 5.85
CA VAL A 21 19.85 1.57 7.23
C VAL A 21 20.76 2.72 7.67
N LEU A 22 22.06 2.65 7.37
CA LEU A 22 23.00 3.73 7.71
C LEU A 22 22.65 5.06 7.03
N HIS A 23 22.31 5.04 5.73
CA HIS A 23 21.89 6.26 5.04
C HIS A 23 20.56 6.82 5.59
N VAL A 24 19.61 5.95 5.92
CA VAL A 24 18.35 6.35 6.56
C VAL A 24 18.61 6.96 7.93
N LEU A 25 19.47 6.36 8.76
CA LEU A 25 19.82 6.90 10.08
C LEU A 25 20.42 8.31 9.96
N ARG A 26 21.38 8.49 9.04
CA ARG A 26 22.00 9.80 8.79
C ARG A 26 20.96 10.87 8.47
N HIS A 27 20.12 10.62 7.47
CA HIS A 27 19.15 11.62 7.00
C HIS A 27 17.97 11.81 7.94
N LEU A 28 17.61 10.80 8.73
CA LEU A 28 16.65 10.97 9.82
C LEU A 28 17.23 11.87 10.93
N ALA A 29 18.48 11.67 11.31
CA ALA A 29 19.16 12.51 12.30
C ALA A 29 19.29 13.97 11.81
N GLU A 30 19.70 14.18 10.55
CA GLU A 30 19.77 15.51 9.92
C GLU A 30 18.40 16.23 9.92
N ALA A 31 17.31 15.49 9.77
CA ALA A 31 15.95 16.01 9.83
C ALA A 31 15.36 16.10 11.26
N GLY A 32 16.18 15.85 12.30
CA GLY A 32 15.78 15.99 13.71
C GLY A 32 14.90 14.85 14.25
N HIS A 33 14.95 13.67 13.64
CA HIS A 33 14.26 12.48 14.13
C HIS A 33 15.15 11.69 15.09
N GLU A 34 14.54 11.11 16.12
CA GLU A 34 15.22 10.22 17.05
C GLU A 34 15.08 8.78 16.58
N THR A 35 16.17 7.99 16.67
CA THR A 35 16.20 6.63 16.14
C THR A 35 16.69 5.61 17.16
N LEU A 36 16.03 4.45 17.19
CA LEU A 36 16.47 3.24 17.88
C LEU A 36 16.74 2.16 16.84
N VAL A 37 17.93 1.54 16.86
CA VAL A 37 18.27 0.37 16.05
C VAL A 37 18.24 -0.88 16.90
N ILE A 38 17.41 -1.85 16.52
CA ILE A 38 17.37 -3.19 17.11
C ILE A 38 17.86 -4.17 16.05
N ALA A 39 18.96 -4.85 16.33
CA ALA A 39 19.64 -5.69 15.34
C ALA A 39 20.39 -6.87 15.98
N PRO A 40 20.80 -7.89 15.21
CA PRO A 40 21.68 -8.94 15.70
C PRO A 40 23.04 -8.39 16.15
N LYS A 41 23.51 -8.82 17.32
CA LYS A 41 24.91 -8.67 17.72
C LYS A 41 25.76 -9.61 16.88
N SER A 42 26.63 -9.07 16.04
CA SER A 42 27.53 -9.82 15.15
C SER A 42 29.01 -9.45 15.30
N GLY A 43 29.31 -8.42 16.09
CA GLY A 43 30.65 -7.93 16.38
C GLY A 43 30.56 -6.56 17.05
N ASP A 44 31.69 -5.87 17.14
CA ASP A 44 31.72 -4.48 17.59
C ASP A 44 31.26 -3.55 16.46
N VAL A 45 30.54 -2.49 16.85
CA VAL A 45 30.04 -1.47 15.93
C VAL A 45 30.89 -0.22 16.15
N THR A 46 31.74 0.08 15.18
CA THR A 46 32.67 1.23 15.22
C THR A 46 32.22 2.40 14.38
N ALA A 47 31.20 2.22 13.53
CA ALA A 47 30.66 3.28 12.68
C ALA A 47 29.85 4.29 13.50
N ASP A 48 29.88 5.56 13.08
CA ASP A 48 28.95 6.57 13.59
C ASP A 48 27.52 6.20 13.16
N LEU A 49 26.63 6.13 14.14
CA LEU A 49 25.20 5.85 13.94
C LEU A 49 24.36 7.11 14.09
N HIS A 50 25.00 8.29 14.03
CA HIS A 50 24.37 9.59 13.97
C HIS A 50 23.41 9.84 15.15
N GLY A 51 23.85 9.44 16.36
CA GLY A 51 23.09 9.57 17.59
C GLY A 51 22.00 8.51 17.82
N ALA A 52 21.90 7.49 16.94
CA ALA A 52 20.94 6.41 17.15
C ALA A 52 21.25 5.57 18.40
N ARG A 53 20.24 5.33 19.23
CA ARG A 53 20.32 4.32 20.28
C ARG A 53 20.39 2.94 19.64
N THR A 54 21.18 2.02 20.22
CA THR A 54 21.31 0.66 19.70
C THR A 54 21.01 -0.41 20.73
N GLU A 55 20.26 -1.44 20.34
CA GLU A 55 19.97 -2.63 21.13
C GLU A 55 20.39 -3.87 20.32
N LEU A 56 21.64 -4.29 20.49
CA LEU A 56 22.20 -5.44 19.78
C LEU A 56 21.86 -6.76 20.51
N LEU A 57 21.04 -7.58 19.86
CA LEU A 57 20.46 -8.79 20.44
C LEU A 57 21.33 -10.02 20.18
N ARG A 58 21.36 -10.96 21.16
CA ARG A 58 22.07 -12.24 20.97
C ARG A 58 21.53 -12.96 19.74
N SER A 59 22.46 -13.48 18.93
CA SER A 59 22.17 -14.08 17.62
C SER A 59 22.98 -15.35 17.41
N VAL A 60 22.52 -16.22 16.51
CA VAL A 60 23.18 -17.46 16.10
C VAL A 60 23.49 -17.40 14.60
N PRO A 61 24.69 -17.80 14.14
CA PRO A 61 24.99 -17.86 12.71
C PRO A 61 24.22 -18.99 12.03
N LEU A 62 23.80 -18.80 10.77
CA LEU A 62 23.26 -19.91 9.98
C LEU A 62 24.40 -20.90 9.60
N PRO A 63 24.15 -22.23 9.60
CA PRO A 63 25.19 -23.23 9.34
C PRO A 63 25.93 -23.06 8.00
N SER A 64 25.21 -22.72 6.92
CA SER A 64 25.77 -22.56 5.57
C SER A 64 26.10 -21.10 5.21
N TYR A 65 25.71 -20.13 6.04
CA TYR A 65 25.93 -18.69 5.82
C TYR A 65 26.18 -17.98 7.15
N PRO A 66 27.39 -18.07 7.73
CA PRO A 66 27.66 -17.57 9.09
C PRO A 66 27.50 -16.06 9.26
N GLU A 67 27.60 -15.31 8.15
CA GLU A 67 27.35 -13.86 8.06
C GLU A 67 25.88 -13.50 8.29
N VAL A 68 24.97 -14.45 8.03
CA VAL A 68 23.54 -14.28 8.31
C VAL A 68 23.29 -14.72 9.74
N ARG A 69 22.89 -13.76 10.56
CA ARG A 69 22.69 -13.92 12.01
C ARG A 69 21.21 -13.93 12.32
N VAL A 70 20.73 -15.01 12.93
CA VAL A 70 19.32 -15.12 13.33
C VAL A 70 19.18 -14.75 14.79
N VAL A 71 18.27 -13.80 15.06
CA VAL A 71 17.89 -13.41 16.41
C VAL A 71 16.59 -14.12 16.79
N PHE A 72 16.62 -14.81 17.93
CA PHE A 72 15.43 -15.36 18.57
C PHE A 72 15.11 -14.55 19.82
N ALA A 73 14.53 -13.36 19.63
CA ALA A 73 14.10 -12.53 20.75
C ALA A 73 12.67 -12.88 21.17
N ARG A 74 12.43 -12.97 22.48
CA ARG A 74 11.06 -13.09 22.99
C ARG A 74 10.30 -11.80 22.68
N ALA A 75 9.07 -11.92 22.16
CA ALA A 75 8.22 -10.77 21.84
C ALA A 75 8.04 -9.81 23.03
N ALA A 76 8.03 -10.32 24.27
CA ALA A 76 7.98 -9.51 25.49
C ALA A 76 9.20 -8.58 25.65
N ARG A 77 10.41 -9.03 25.28
CA ARG A 77 11.63 -8.20 25.34
C ARG A 77 11.55 -7.10 24.29
N LEU A 78 11.19 -7.43 23.06
CA LEU A 78 11.01 -6.42 22.00
C LEU A 78 9.92 -5.42 22.40
N GLY A 79 8.80 -5.89 22.96
CA GLY A 79 7.76 -5.03 23.48
C GLY A 79 8.20 -4.13 24.63
N ALA A 80 9.16 -4.56 25.47
CA ALA A 80 9.73 -3.71 26.51
C ALA A 80 10.62 -2.61 25.91
N LEU A 81 11.49 -2.96 24.96
CA LEU A 81 12.34 -1.99 24.24
C LEU A 81 11.51 -0.95 23.49
N LEU A 82 10.46 -1.40 22.78
CA LEU A 82 9.55 -0.51 22.07
C LEU A 82 8.75 0.39 23.02
N ARG A 83 8.34 -0.09 24.21
CA ARG A 83 7.67 0.76 25.21
C ARG A 83 8.61 1.80 25.82
N ASP A 84 9.85 1.41 26.10
CA ASP A 84 10.87 2.30 26.66
C ASP A 84 11.25 3.42 25.67
N PHE A 85 11.39 3.07 24.40
CA PHE A 85 11.67 4.04 23.34
C PHE A 85 10.43 4.73 22.76
N ASP A 86 9.22 4.29 23.09
CA ASP A 86 7.93 4.87 22.68
C ASP A 86 7.93 5.48 21.24
N PRO A 87 8.14 4.63 20.21
CA PRO A 87 8.28 5.09 18.83
C PRO A 87 6.94 5.45 18.20
N ASP A 88 6.97 6.48 17.36
CA ASP A 88 5.85 6.83 16.49
C ASP A 88 5.61 5.76 15.43
N VAL A 89 6.67 5.08 14.98
CA VAL A 89 6.63 4.07 13.91
C VAL A 89 7.77 3.06 14.03
N VAL A 90 7.49 1.81 13.65
CA VAL A 90 8.48 0.74 13.52
C VAL A 90 8.82 0.53 12.04
N HIS A 91 10.08 0.77 11.67
CA HIS A 91 10.64 0.45 10.36
C HIS A 91 11.25 -0.95 10.41
N LEU A 92 10.76 -1.86 9.57
CA LEU A 92 11.32 -3.20 9.43
C LEU A 92 12.16 -3.26 8.16
N ALA A 93 13.49 -3.32 8.31
CA ALA A 93 14.44 -3.35 7.22
C ALA A 93 14.69 -4.80 6.77
N SER A 94 14.12 -5.18 5.63
CA SER A 94 14.17 -6.54 5.06
C SER A 94 13.65 -7.64 6.00
N PRO A 95 12.43 -7.52 6.55
CA PRO A 95 11.98 -8.37 7.65
C PRO A 95 11.80 -9.84 7.28
N PHE A 96 12.25 -10.73 8.17
CA PHE A 96 12.05 -12.17 8.11
C PHE A 96 11.79 -12.76 9.51
N VAL A 97 12.80 -12.98 10.36
CA VAL A 97 12.63 -13.54 11.71
C VAL A 97 12.49 -12.44 12.76
N LEU A 98 13.51 -11.57 12.89
CA LEU A 98 13.49 -10.47 13.84
C LEU A 98 12.37 -9.48 13.50
N GLY A 99 12.19 -9.20 12.21
CA GLY A 99 11.13 -8.37 11.69
C GLY A 99 9.74 -8.92 12.02
N TRP A 100 9.53 -10.24 11.97
CA TRP A 100 8.26 -10.85 12.40
C TRP A 100 8.02 -10.68 13.90
N GLN A 101 9.05 -10.92 14.73
CA GLN A 101 8.95 -10.76 16.19
C GLN A 101 8.68 -9.30 16.57
N GLY A 102 9.36 -8.38 15.89
CA GLY A 102 9.16 -6.94 16.02
C GLY A 102 7.79 -6.49 15.60
N LEU A 103 7.30 -6.97 14.45
CA LEU A 103 5.95 -6.71 13.96
C LEU A 103 4.89 -7.20 14.95
N ALA A 104 5.06 -8.40 15.51
CA ALA A 104 4.15 -8.93 16.53
C ALA A 104 4.14 -8.06 17.80
N ALA A 105 5.31 -7.59 18.25
CA ALA A 105 5.42 -6.69 19.40
C ALA A 105 4.79 -5.31 19.12
N ALA A 106 5.10 -4.71 17.96
CA ALA A 106 4.53 -3.44 17.52
C ALA A 106 3.00 -3.51 17.43
N ASP A 107 2.47 -4.57 16.83
CA ASP A 107 1.03 -4.75 16.67
C ASP A 107 0.30 -4.93 18.02
N ALA A 108 0.92 -5.62 18.99
CA ALA A 108 0.40 -5.74 20.35
C ALA A 108 0.39 -4.41 21.10
N LEU A 109 1.34 -3.51 20.80
CA LEU A 109 1.43 -2.16 21.35
C LEU A 109 0.65 -1.12 20.54
N LYS A 110 0.00 -1.52 19.45
CA LYS A 110 -0.69 -0.64 18.49
C LYS A 110 0.19 0.41 17.80
N ILE A 111 1.48 0.11 17.68
CA ILE A 111 2.43 0.96 16.98
C ILE A 111 2.36 0.66 15.47
N PRO A 112 2.27 1.68 14.59
CA PRO A 112 2.29 1.47 13.14
C PRO A 112 3.62 0.86 12.69
N SER A 113 3.56 0.01 11.67
CA SER A 113 4.72 -0.68 11.12
C SER A 113 4.84 -0.50 9.62
N VAL A 114 6.06 -0.20 9.16
CA VAL A 114 6.43 -0.12 7.76
C VAL A 114 7.41 -1.24 7.44
N ALA A 115 6.99 -2.20 6.62
CA ALA A 115 7.82 -3.33 6.21
C ALA A 115 8.45 -3.09 4.84
N VAL A 116 9.77 -3.00 4.78
CA VAL A 116 10.49 -2.75 3.52
C VAL A 116 10.95 -4.07 2.91
N TYR A 117 10.41 -4.39 1.74
CA TYR A 117 10.84 -5.54 0.96
C TYR A 117 12.16 -5.20 0.25
N GLN A 118 13.25 -5.87 0.60
CA GLN A 118 14.58 -5.56 0.01
C GLN A 118 15.31 -6.81 -0.48
N THR A 119 15.06 -7.96 0.15
CA THR A 119 15.68 -9.24 -0.21
C THR A 119 14.60 -10.14 -0.78
N ASP A 120 14.80 -10.64 -2.01
CA ASP A 120 13.86 -11.60 -2.63
C ASP A 120 14.07 -13.02 -2.09
N VAL A 121 13.72 -13.22 -0.82
CA VAL A 121 13.92 -14.50 -0.13
C VAL A 121 13.22 -15.66 -0.87
N VAL A 122 12.18 -15.38 -1.65
CA VAL A 122 11.46 -16.37 -2.45
C VAL A 122 12.33 -16.85 -3.62
N ALA A 123 12.85 -15.93 -4.44
CA ALA A 123 13.75 -16.26 -5.54
C ALA A 123 15.04 -16.93 -5.04
N TYR A 124 15.59 -16.48 -3.91
CA TYR A 124 16.71 -17.16 -3.24
C TYR A 124 16.37 -18.63 -2.94
N SER A 125 15.22 -18.91 -2.29
CA SER A 125 14.85 -20.30 -1.96
C SER A 125 14.70 -21.23 -3.17
N GLN A 126 14.27 -20.68 -4.31
CA GLN A 126 14.11 -21.42 -5.56
C GLN A 126 15.47 -21.76 -6.18
N LYS A 127 16.39 -20.78 -6.26
CA LYS A 127 17.73 -20.97 -6.83
C LYS A 127 18.61 -21.94 -6.05
N TYR A 128 18.43 -22.03 -4.73
CA TYR A 128 19.17 -22.99 -3.88
C TYR A 128 18.54 -24.40 -3.82
N GLY A 129 17.52 -24.69 -4.63
CA GLY A 129 17.04 -26.06 -4.84
C GLY A 129 16.23 -26.66 -3.67
N LEU A 130 15.46 -25.84 -2.94
CA LEU A 130 14.55 -26.31 -1.88
C LEU A 130 13.06 -26.04 -2.22
N PRO A 131 12.45 -26.73 -3.21
CA PRO A 131 11.09 -26.42 -3.71
C PRO A 131 10.01 -26.44 -2.63
N HIS A 132 10.10 -27.38 -1.69
CA HIS A 132 9.16 -27.50 -0.58
C HIS A 132 9.27 -26.35 0.43
N ALA A 133 10.45 -25.72 0.53
CA ALA A 133 10.65 -24.55 1.38
C ALA A 133 10.10 -23.26 0.74
N THR A 134 10.05 -23.18 -0.59
CA THR A 134 9.58 -21.98 -1.30
C THR A 134 8.15 -21.60 -0.91
N ALA A 135 7.22 -22.56 -0.87
CA ALA A 135 5.84 -22.28 -0.46
C ALA A 135 5.74 -21.81 1.00
N LEU A 136 6.57 -22.38 1.89
CA LEU A 136 6.63 -21.97 3.30
C LEU A 136 7.19 -20.55 3.46
N VAL A 137 8.26 -20.23 2.71
CA VAL A 137 8.88 -18.90 2.67
C VAL A 137 7.89 -17.88 2.11
N ALA A 138 7.26 -18.17 0.98
CA ALA A 138 6.23 -17.31 0.38
C ALA A 138 5.05 -17.07 1.33
N GLY A 139 4.58 -18.12 2.02
CA GLY A 139 3.54 -18.02 3.04
C GLY A 139 3.98 -17.19 4.25
N HIS A 140 5.25 -17.24 4.64
CA HIS A 140 5.80 -16.37 5.69
C HIS A 140 5.88 -14.90 5.27
N VAL A 141 6.44 -14.64 4.09
CA VAL A 141 6.54 -13.28 3.50
C VAL A 141 5.14 -12.66 3.37
N SER A 142 4.18 -13.39 2.80
CA SER A 142 2.79 -12.95 2.67
C SER A 142 2.18 -12.61 4.04
N ARG A 143 2.29 -13.50 5.03
CA ARG A 143 1.77 -13.25 6.39
C ARG A 143 2.39 -12.02 7.05
N LEU A 144 3.70 -11.83 6.90
CA LEU A 144 4.43 -10.70 7.47
C LEU A 144 3.94 -9.39 6.85
N HIS A 145 3.99 -9.29 5.53
CA HIS A 145 3.65 -8.07 4.82
C HIS A 145 2.16 -7.73 4.88
N ARG A 146 1.26 -8.72 4.91
CA ARG A 146 -0.18 -8.51 5.17
C ARG A 146 -0.48 -8.04 6.59
N ARG A 147 0.40 -8.36 7.55
CA ARG A 147 0.24 -7.93 8.95
C ARG A 147 0.82 -6.53 9.20
N ALA A 148 1.87 -6.15 8.47
CA ALA A 148 2.45 -4.81 8.54
C ALA A 148 1.41 -3.74 8.16
N THR A 149 1.47 -2.56 8.77
CA THR A 149 0.51 -1.48 8.48
C THR A 149 0.62 -1.01 7.03
N LEU A 150 1.87 -0.88 6.55
CA LEU A 150 2.22 -0.50 5.20
C LEU A 150 3.43 -1.34 4.73
N THR A 151 3.43 -1.74 3.45
CA THR A 151 4.58 -2.41 2.81
C THR A 151 5.21 -1.49 1.78
N LEU A 152 6.53 -1.39 1.80
CA LEU A 152 7.32 -0.66 0.81
C LEU A 152 8.02 -1.63 -0.13
N ALA A 153 7.76 -1.48 -1.42
CA ALA A 153 8.35 -2.28 -2.49
C ALA A 153 9.36 -1.43 -3.29
N PRO A 154 10.55 -1.95 -3.62
CA PRO A 154 11.61 -1.18 -4.25
C PRO A 154 11.39 -0.96 -5.74
N SER A 155 10.64 -1.86 -6.39
CA SER A 155 10.40 -1.82 -7.82
C SER A 155 8.96 -2.25 -8.19
N SER A 156 8.59 -2.00 -9.44
CA SER A 156 7.36 -2.47 -10.07
C SER A 156 7.29 -4.00 -10.11
N ALA A 157 8.43 -4.67 -10.31
CA ALA A 157 8.54 -6.13 -10.23
C ALA A 157 8.22 -6.65 -8.82
N SER A 158 8.85 -6.09 -7.78
CA SER A 158 8.56 -6.48 -6.39
C SER A 158 7.13 -6.13 -5.96
N THR A 159 6.55 -5.06 -6.51
CA THR A 159 5.14 -4.69 -6.26
C THR A 159 4.22 -5.80 -6.76
N ARG A 160 4.36 -6.20 -8.03
CA ARG A 160 3.58 -7.30 -8.63
C ARG A 160 3.75 -8.62 -7.87
N GLN A 161 4.98 -8.97 -7.51
CA GLN A 161 5.27 -10.17 -6.72
C GLN A 161 4.54 -10.17 -5.37
N LEU A 162 4.51 -9.02 -4.67
CA LEU A 162 3.80 -8.89 -3.40
C LEU A 162 2.27 -8.91 -3.58
N GLU A 163 1.75 -8.30 -4.65
CA GLU A 163 0.33 -8.35 -5.02
C GLU A 163 -0.13 -9.79 -5.31
N ASP A 164 0.67 -10.57 -6.05
CA ASP A 164 0.42 -11.99 -6.33
C ASP A 164 0.41 -12.84 -5.05
N LEU A 165 1.18 -12.44 -4.03
CA LEU A 165 1.15 -13.03 -2.69
C LEU A 165 -0.01 -12.52 -1.82
N GLY A 166 -0.89 -11.69 -2.38
CA GLY A 166 -2.05 -11.09 -1.72
C GLY A 166 -1.68 -10.00 -0.72
N VAL A 167 -0.50 -9.37 -0.82
CA VAL A 167 -0.16 -8.23 0.04
C VAL A 167 -0.93 -6.99 -0.43
N ASP A 168 -1.54 -6.28 0.51
CA ASP A 168 -2.22 -5.01 0.26
C ASP A 168 -1.42 -3.83 0.83
N ARG A 169 -1.90 -2.60 0.57
CA ARG A 169 -1.26 -1.36 1.04
C ARG A 169 0.24 -1.33 0.73
N ILE A 170 0.57 -1.61 -0.53
CA ILE A 170 1.92 -1.50 -1.06
C ILE A 170 2.14 -0.06 -1.55
N ARG A 171 3.32 0.50 -1.29
CA ARG A 171 3.80 1.74 -1.89
C ARG A 171 5.18 1.49 -2.49
N ARG A 172 5.50 2.19 -3.58
CA ARG A 172 6.84 2.14 -4.17
C ARG A 172 7.78 3.02 -3.36
N TRP A 173 8.92 2.46 -2.96
CA TRP A 173 10.01 3.18 -2.32
C TRP A 173 11.34 2.53 -2.71
N GLY A 174 12.04 3.17 -3.64
CA GLY A 174 13.34 2.70 -4.15
C GLY A 174 14.49 3.01 -3.18
N ARG A 175 15.72 2.95 -3.70
CA ARG A 175 16.94 3.28 -2.94
C ARG A 175 17.58 4.56 -3.47
N GLY A 176 18.22 5.29 -2.56
CA GLY A 176 19.01 6.45 -2.93
C GLY A 176 20.36 6.07 -3.53
N VAL A 177 20.99 7.03 -4.21
CA VAL A 177 22.39 6.96 -4.62
C VAL A 177 23.16 8.16 -4.05
N ASP A 178 24.41 7.94 -3.66
CA ASP A 178 25.33 9.01 -3.29
C ASP A 178 25.93 9.61 -4.57
N ALA A 179 25.21 10.55 -5.18
CA ALA A 179 25.59 11.18 -6.43
C ALA A 179 26.87 12.04 -6.32
N VAL A 180 27.30 12.39 -5.10
CA VAL A 180 28.56 13.12 -4.86
C VAL A 180 29.73 12.15 -4.88
N ARG A 181 29.59 11.00 -4.23
CA ARG A 181 30.60 9.94 -4.26
C ARG A 181 30.70 9.30 -5.65
N PHE A 182 29.58 8.95 -6.25
CA PHE A 182 29.53 8.36 -7.59
C PHE A 182 29.27 9.45 -8.61
N ALA A 183 30.32 10.22 -8.90
CA ALA A 183 30.28 11.34 -9.81
C ALA A 183 31.30 11.13 -10.94
N PRO A 184 31.00 11.52 -12.19
CA PRO A 184 31.89 11.31 -13.33
C PRO A 184 33.30 11.91 -13.15
N GLU A 185 33.42 12.94 -12.32
CA GLU A 185 34.66 13.66 -12.02
C GLU A 185 35.68 12.81 -11.27
N HIS A 186 35.27 11.70 -10.64
CA HIS A 186 36.17 10.78 -9.94
C HIS A 186 36.90 9.81 -10.87
N ARG A 187 36.68 9.91 -12.19
CA ARG A 187 37.37 9.11 -13.19
C ARG A 187 38.89 9.29 -13.09
N ASP A 188 39.60 8.18 -12.95
CA ASP A 188 41.06 8.14 -12.93
C ASP A 188 41.63 7.60 -14.25
N ASP A 189 42.09 8.50 -15.11
CA ASP A 189 42.68 8.14 -16.41
C ASP A 189 44.03 7.41 -16.27
N ARG A 190 44.77 7.58 -15.16
CA ARG A 190 46.00 6.81 -14.90
C ARG A 190 45.68 5.36 -14.58
N TRP A 191 44.63 5.14 -13.78
CA TRP A 191 44.13 3.78 -13.54
C TRP A 191 43.69 3.14 -14.86
N ARG A 192 42.92 3.86 -15.68
CA ARG A 192 42.48 3.36 -16.99
C ARG A 192 43.65 2.96 -17.90
N ALA A 193 44.67 3.81 -18.02
CA ALA A 193 45.84 3.53 -18.85
C ALA A 193 46.62 2.27 -18.40
N ARG A 194 46.54 1.89 -17.11
CA ARG A 194 47.13 0.64 -16.62
C ARG A 194 46.26 -0.59 -16.93
N ILE A 195 44.94 -0.43 -16.88
CA ILE A 195 43.99 -1.53 -17.07
C ILE A 195 43.76 -1.84 -18.55
N ALA A 196 43.72 -0.81 -19.39
CA ALA A 196 43.50 -0.85 -20.82
C ALA A 196 44.61 -0.04 -21.55
N PRO A 197 45.85 -0.57 -21.60
CA PRO A 197 47.02 0.15 -22.12
C PRO A 197 46.98 0.38 -23.64
N ASN A 198 46.17 -0.38 -24.38
CA ASN A 198 46.02 -0.23 -25.83
C ASN A 198 44.81 0.65 -26.19
N GLY A 199 44.18 1.30 -25.20
CA GLY A 199 42.99 2.11 -25.41
C GLY A 199 41.70 1.30 -25.50
N GLU A 200 41.71 0.06 -25.00
CA GLU A 200 40.55 -0.83 -24.98
C GLU A 200 39.37 -0.20 -24.22
N ARG A 201 38.15 -0.55 -24.62
CA ARG A 201 36.94 -0.16 -23.89
C ARG A 201 36.75 -1.04 -22.67
N ILE A 202 36.55 -0.40 -21.52
CA ILE A 202 36.42 -1.09 -20.24
C ILE A 202 34.95 -1.44 -20.01
N ILE A 203 34.66 -2.75 -20.06
CA ILE A 203 33.36 -3.31 -19.68
C ILE A 203 33.47 -3.71 -18.21
N GLY A 204 32.60 -3.16 -17.37
CA GLY A 204 32.68 -3.31 -15.92
C GLY A 204 31.51 -4.06 -15.31
N TYR A 205 31.79 -4.90 -14.31
CA TYR A 205 30.80 -5.46 -13.39
C TYR A 205 31.18 -5.13 -11.94
N VAL A 206 30.18 -4.82 -11.11
CA VAL A 206 30.34 -4.62 -9.66
C VAL A 206 29.27 -5.42 -8.93
N GLY A 207 29.70 -6.31 -8.03
CA GLY A 207 28.79 -7.02 -7.14
C GLY A 207 29.39 -8.29 -6.53
N ARG A 208 28.60 -9.00 -5.73
CA ARG A 208 28.98 -10.31 -5.21
C ARG A 208 29.15 -11.30 -6.37
N LEU A 209 30.21 -12.10 -6.36
CA LEU A 209 30.46 -13.14 -7.35
C LEU A 209 29.79 -14.44 -6.89
N ALA A 210 28.49 -14.54 -7.11
CA ALA A 210 27.69 -15.68 -6.65
C ALA A 210 26.67 -16.11 -7.71
N PRO A 211 26.23 -17.39 -7.71
CA PRO A 211 25.36 -17.93 -8.76
C PRO A 211 24.06 -17.14 -8.95
N GLU A 212 23.49 -16.60 -7.87
CA GLU A 212 22.26 -15.82 -7.94
C GLU A 212 22.39 -14.53 -8.76
N LYS A 213 23.61 -14.00 -8.89
CA LYS A 213 23.94 -12.81 -9.69
C LYS A 213 24.24 -13.11 -11.15
N GLN A 214 24.22 -14.38 -11.57
CA GLN A 214 24.47 -14.82 -12.96
C GLN A 214 25.75 -14.22 -13.56
N VAL A 215 26.78 -14.13 -12.73
CA VAL A 215 28.08 -13.58 -13.14
C VAL A 215 28.77 -14.41 -14.22
N ASP A 216 28.40 -15.69 -14.36
CA ASP A 216 28.90 -16.58 -15.42
C ASP A 216 28.51 -16.10 -16.83
N ASP A 217 27.43 -15.32 -16.95
CA ASP A 217 26.97 -14.77 -18.23
C ASP A 217 27.96 -13.75 -18.81
N LEU A 218 28.84 -13.18 -17.98
CA LEU A 218 29.91 -12.27 -18.42
C LEU A 218 30.90 -12.94 -19.38
N ARG A 219 30.97 -14.28 -19.41
CA ARG A 219 31.79 -15.02 -20.38
C ARG A 219 31.39 -14.75 -21.83
N ALA A 220 30.13 -14.36 -22.07
CA ALA A 220 29.64 -14.00 -23.40
C ALA A 220 30.30 -12.72 -23.96
N LEU A 221 31.07 -12.00 -23.13
CA LEU A 221 31.74 -10.75 -23.47
C LEU A 221 33.27 -10.90 -23.56
N ALA A 222 33.81 -12.08 -23.21
CA ALA A 222 35.25 -12.28 -22.99
C ALA A 222 36.11 -12.08 -24.25
N ASP A 223 35.54 -12.39 -25.41
CA ASP A 223 36.18 -12.32 -26.73
C ASP A 223 35.66 -11.15 -27.57
N LEU A 224 35.06 -10.11 -26.94
CA LEU A 224 34.73 -8.88 -27.66
C LEU A 224 36.02 -8.12 -28.05
N PRO A 225 36.21 -7.78 -29.34
CA PRO A 225 37.43 -7.11 -29.81
C PRO A 225 37.58 -5.72 -29.20
N ASP A 226 38.82 -5.29 -28.98
CA ASP A 226 39.17 -3.97 -28.45
C ASP A 226 38.52 -3.64 -27.09
N THR A 227 38.30 -4.68 -26.26
CA THR A 227 37.68 -4.54 -24.95
C THR A 227 38.52 -5.12 -23.82
N ARG A 228 38.28 -4.63 -22.60
CA ARG A 228 38.84 -5.13 -21.36
C ARG A 228 37.72 -5.34 -20.34
N LEU A 229 37.52 -6.58 -19.91
CA LEU A 229 36.55 -6.91 -18.88
C LEU A 229 37.16 -6.69 -17.48
N VAL A 230 36.47 -5.91 -16.64
CA VAL A 230 36.87 -5.63 -15.26
C VAL A 230 35.76 -6.06 -14.30
N ILE A 231 36.12 -6.92 -13.35
CA ILE A 231 35.20 -7.52 -12.39
C ILE A 231 35.59 -7.08 -10.99
N VAL A 232 34.70 -6.31 -10.36
CA VAL A 232 34.85 -5.80 -9.00
C VAL A 232 33.94 -6.57 -8.06
N GLY A 233 34.55 -7.20 -7.06
CA GLY A 233 33.86 -8.01 -6.05
C GLY A 233 34.56 -9.32 -5.76
N ASP A 234 33.97 -10.08 -4.84
CA ASP A 234 34.42 -11.42 -4.48
C ASP A 234 33.21 -12.32 -4.20
N GLY A 235 33.42 -13.63 -4.10
CA GLY A 235 32.39 -14.60 -3.80
C GLY A 235 32.70 -16.01 -4.32
N PRO A 236 31.81 -16.97 -4.03
CA PRO A 236 32.02 -18.39 -4.32
C PRO A 236 32.21 -18.71 -5.82
N SER A 237 31.70 -17.89 -6.74
CA SER A 237 31.87 -18.09 -8.18
C SER A 237 33.21 -17.60 -8.72
N ARG A 238 34.02 -16.87 -7.92
CA ARG A 238 35.26 -16.26 -8.39
C ARG A 238 36.25 -17.25 -9.03
N PRO A 239 36.58 -18.41 -8.41
CA PRO A 239 37.57 -19.32 -8.99
C PRO A 239 37.12 -19.90 -10.34
N ALA A 240 35.82 -20.15 -10.51
CA ALA A 240 35.26 -20.65 -11.77
C ALA A 240 35.30 -19.56 -12.87
N LEU A 241 35.00 -18.31 -12.51
CA LEU A 241 35.09 -17.17 -13.43
C LEU A 241 36.52 -16.91 -13.87
N GLU A 242 37.50 -16.84 -12.96
CA GLU A 242 38.92 -16.63 -13.30
C GLU A 242 39.43 -17.68 -14.30
N LYS A 243 38.95 -18.92 -14.20
CA LYS A 243 39.25 -19.98 -15.16
C LYS A 243 38.53 -19.79 -16.50
N ALA A 244 37.28 -19.32 -16.50
CA ALA A 244 36.46 -19.17 -17.70
C ALA A 244 36.83 -17.94 -18.54
N ILE A 245 37.32 -16.88 -17.91
CA ILE A 245 37.68 -15.60 -18.54
C ILE A 245 39.05 -15.10 -18.03
N PRO A 246 40.14 -15.81 -18.35
CA PRO A 246 41.46 -15.58 -17.76
C PRO A 246 42.06 -14.20 -18.07
N ASP A 247 41.62 -13.55 -19.15
CA ASP A 247 42.10 -12.23 -19.56
C ASP A 247 41.38 -11.08 -18.83
N ALA A 248 40.31 -11.35 -18.08
CA ALA A 248 39.59 -10.35 -17.30
C ALA A 248 40.39 -9.89 -16.08
N VAL A 249 40.20 -8.63 -15.67
CA VAL A 249 40.82 -8.07 -14.46
C VAL A 249 39.90 -8.26 -13.28
N PHE A 250 40.34 -9.02 -12.28
CA PHE A 250 39.66 -9.19 -11.00
C PHE A 250 40.30 -8.29 -9.94
N THR A 251 39.55 -7.32 -9.42
CA THR A 251 40.08 -6.36 -8.42
C THR A 251 39.89 -6.83 -6.98
N GLY A 252 39.07 -7.86 -6.76
CA GLY A 252 38.53 -8.17 -5.44
C GLY A 252 37.49 -7.13 -5.00
N HIS A 253 37.16 -7.15 -3.70
CA HIS A 253 36.19 -6.22 -3.13
C HIS A 253 36.75 -4.79 -3.02
N LEU A 254 36.05 -3.82 -3.60
CA LEU A 254 36.33 -2.39 -3.47
C LEU A 254 35.18 -1.67 -2.75
N GLY A 255 35.51 -0.63 -1.99
CA GLY A 255 34.53 0.22 -1.31
C GLY A 255 34.91 1.70 -1.38
N GLY A 256 34.03 2.58 -0.89
CA GLY A 256 34.32 4.00 -0.74
C GLY A 256 34.73 4.70 -2.06
N SER A 257 35.81 5.48 -2.00
CA SER A 257 36.34 6.25 -3.13
C SER A 257 36.96 5.37 -4.22
N GLU A 258 37.62 4.26 -3.86
CA GLU A 258 38.24 3.36 -4.84
C GLU A 258 37.20 2.74 -5.78
N LEU A 259 36.06 2.31 -5.21
CA LEU A 259 34.94 1.80 -6.00
C LEU A 259 34.37 2.89 -6.91
N ALA A 260 34.21 4.11 -6.39
CA ALA A 260 33.67 5.23 -7.16
C ALA A 260 34.55 5.60 -8.35
N SER A 261 35.86 5.73 -8.15
CA SER A 261 36.84 5.99 -9.22
C SER A 261 36.90 4.86 -10.24
N THR A 262 36.82 3.61 -9.79
CA THR A 262 36.77 2.43 -10.68
C THR A 262 35.51 2.45 -11.55
N LEU A 263 34.34 2.69 -10.94
CA LEU A 263 33.06 2.80 -11.67
C LEU A 263 33.08 3.94 -12.69
N ALA A 264 33.51 5.15 -12.31
CA ALA A 264 33.66 6.28 -13.25
C ALA A 264 34.72 6.01 -14.36
N GLY A 265 35.61 5.06 -14.09
CA GLY A 265 36.57 4.53 -15.02
C GLY A 265 36.01 3.51 -16.01
N PHE A 266 34.75 3.08 -15.95
CA PHE A 266 34.17 2.17 -16.95
C PHE A 266 33.69 2.92 -18.21
N ASP A 267 33.56 2.19 -19.33
CA ASP A 267 32.88 2.67 -20.54
C ASP A 267 31.45 2.13 -20.62
N VAL A 268 31.22 0.88 -20.20
CA VAL A 268 29.91 0.24 -20.11
C VAL A 268 29.84 -0.56 -18.83
N PHE A 269 28.74 -0.44 -18.09
CA PHE A 269 28.47 -1.27 -16.91
C PHE A 269 27.49 -2.38 -17.26
N VAL A 270 27.76 -3.62 -16.86
CA VAL A 270 26.93 -4.79 -17.15
C VAL A 270 26.33 -5.36 -15.87
N HIS A 271 25.01 -5.61 -15.88
CA HIS A 271 24.27 -6.25 -14.80
C HIS A 271 23.50 -7.48 -15.31
N PRO A 272 24.05 -8.70 -15.18
CA PRO A 272 23.43 -9.89 -15.77
C PRO A 272 22.35 -10.55 -14.90
N GLY A 273 22.29 -10.24 -13.60
CA GLY A 273 21.46 -10.96 -12.64
C GLY A 273 19.96 -10.72 -12.78
N GLU A 274 19.18 -11.78 -13.01
CA GLU A 274 17.71 -11.72 -13.08
C GLU A 274 17.03 -11.64 -11.71
N SER A 275 17.72 -12.09 -10.66
CA SER A 275 17.24 -11.99 -9.28
C SER A 275 17.74 -10.70 -8.63
N GLU A 276 17.18 -9.58 -9.09
CA GLU A 276 17.49 -8.26 -8.57
C GLU A 276 16.21 -7.52 -8.15
N THR A 277 16.13 -7.14 -6.87
CA THR A 277 14.96 -6.41 -6.34
C THR A 277 15.00 -4.94 -6.74
N PHE A 278 16.20 -4.35 -6.88
CA PHE A 278 16.35 -2.96 -7.28
C PHE A 278 17.56 -2.70 -8.20
N GLY A 279 18.78 -3.07 -7.79
CA GLY A 279 20.01 -2.82 -8.54
C GLY A 279 20.78 -1.58 -8.09
N GLN A 280 21.32 -1.59 -6.87
CA GLN A 280 22.08 -0.44 -6.33
C GLN A 280 23.26 -0.05 -7.22
N THR A 281 24.04 -1.04 -7.71
CA THR A 281 25.22 -0.79 -8.54
C THR A 281 24.88 -0.24 -9.93
N ILE A 282 23.65 -0.49 -10.43
CA ILE A 282 23.13 0.17 -11.64
C ILE A 282 23.01 1.68 -11.39
N GLN A 283 22.45 2.11 -10.26
CA GLN A 283 22.36 3.54 -9.96
C GLN A 283 23.73 4.18 -9.75
N GLU A 284 24.67 3.47 -9.13
CA GLU A 284 26.03 3.95 -8.94
C GLU A 284 26.75 4.12 -10.29
N ALA A 285 26.58 3.19 -11.23
CA ALA A 285 27.09 3.33 -12.59
C ALA A 285 26.45 4.51 -13.32
N LEU A 286 25.12 4.64 -13.27
CA LEU A 286 24.39 5.74 -13.90
C LEU A 286 24.82 7.10 -13.30
N ALA A 287 25.01 7.16 -11.99
CA ALA A 287 25.48 8.35 -11.29
C ALA A 287 26.91 8.71 -11.71
N SER A 288 27.79 7.72 -11.91
CA SER A 288 29.13 7.91 -12.46
C SER A 288 29.15 8.27 -13.97
N GLY A 289 27.98 8.44 -14.60
CA GLY A 289 27.87 8.77 -16.03
C GLY A 289 28.20 7.59 -16.95
N VAL A 290 28.09 6.36 -16.45
CA VAL A 290 28.37 5.14 -17.21
C VAL A 290 27.06 4.53 -17.70
N PRO A 291 26.90 4.32 -19.02
CA PRO A 291 25.72 3.67 -19.55
C PRO A 291 25.67 2.19 -19.15
N VAL A 292 24.45 1.69 -18.95
CA VAL A 292 24.21 0.36 -18.38
C VAL A 292 23.64 -0.60 -19.41
N VAL A 293 24.12 -1.84 -19.43
CA VAL A 293 23.45 -2.98 -20.06
C VAL A 293 22.97 -3.91 -18.95
N ALA A 294 21.67 -4.08 -18.81
CA ALA A 294 21.08 -4.90 -17.74
C ALA A 294 20.01 -5.86 -18.27
N THR A 295 19.74 -6.92 -17.52
CA THR A 295 18.67 -7.86 -17.88
C THR A 295 17.29 -7.19 -17.82
N GLY A 296 16.40 -7.53 -18.76
CA GLY A 296 15.06 -6.98 -18.94
C GLY A 296 14.01 -7.49 -17.96
N VAL A 297 14.40 -7.80 -16.72
CA VAL A 297 13.54 -8.34 -15.67
C VAL A 297 13.94 -7.78 -14.30
N GLY A 298 13.00 -7.76 -13.34
CA GLY A 298 13.27 -7.36 -11.96
C GLY A 298 13.40 -5.84 -11.78
N GLY A 299 14.20 -5.44 -10.80
CA GLY A 299 14.52 -4.05 -10.46
C GLY A 299 15.13 -3.21 -11.61
N PRO A 300 16.02 -3.75 -12.46
CA PRO A 300 16.61 -3.00 -13.58
C PRO A 300 15.61 -2.30 -14.51
N LEU A 301 14.40 -2.85 -14.68
CA LEU A 301 13.33 -2.27 -15.50
C LEU A 301 12.93 -0.84 -15.07
N ASP A 302 13.08 -0.51 -13.78
CA ASP A 302 12.73 0.80 -13.23
C ASP A 302 13.92 1.78 -13.18
N LEU A 303 15.13 1.29 -13.51
CA LEU A 303 16.38 2.04 -13.47
C LEU A 303 16.89 2.40 -14.86
N VAL A 304 16.79 1.47 -15.82
CA VAL A 304 17.34 1.62 -17.17
C VAL A 304 16.25 1.95 -18.17
N ARG A 305 16.37 3.11 -18.82
CA ARG A 305 15.54 3.51 -19.95
C ARG A 305 16.24 3.05 -21.21
N SER A 306 15.81 1.89 -21.71
CA SER A 306 16.35 1.29 -22.93
C SER A 306 16.37 2.30 -24.09
N SER A 307 17.48 2.35 -24.83
CA SER A 307 17.77 3.34 -25.89
C SER A 307 18.00 4.79 -25.44
N VAL A 308 18.06 5.07 -24.13
CA VAL A 308 18.24 6.44 -23.60
C VAL A 308 19.48 6.55 -22.72
N ASP A 309 19.55 5.77 -21.64
CA ASP A 309 20.69 5.75 -20.70
C ASP A 309 21.34 4.36 -20.59
N GLY A 310 20.85 3.40 -21.37
CA GLY A 310 21.33 2.04 -21.39
C GLY A 310 20.53 1.12 -22.30
N TRP A 311 20.79 -0.18 -22.17
CA TRP A 311 20.08 -1.25 -22.84
C TRP A 311 19.52 -2.24 -21.83
N LEU A 312 18.30 -2.71 -22.12
CA LEU A 312 17.75 -3.91 -21.50
C LEU A 312 17.84 -5.05 -22.51
N TYR A 313 18.45 -6.18 -22.11
CA TYR A 313 18.51 -7.38 -22.94
C TYR A 313 17.50 -8.43 -22.46
N LYS A 314 17.12 -9.35 -23.34
CA LYS A 314 16.15 -10.39 -23.01
C LYS A 314 16.73 -11.38 -21.96
N PRO A 315 16.02 -11.68 -20.86
CA PRO A 315 16.49 -12.63 -19.85
C PRO A 315 16.89 -13.99 -20.46
N GLY A 316 18.03 -14.53 -20.04
CA GLY A 316 18.63 -15.76 -20.57
C GLY A 316 19.23 -15.68 -21.98
N ASP A 317 19.17 -14.54 -22.69
CA ASP A 317 19.66 -14.38 -24.06
C ASP A 317 21.06 -13.74 -24.08
N LEU A 318 22.09 -14.58 -24.11
CA LEU A 318 23.49 -14.13 -24.09
C LEU A 318 23.94 -13.49 -25.40
N ASP A 319 23.30 -13.84 -26.52
CA ASP A 319 23.58 -13.23 -27.82
C ASP A 319 23.04 -11.79 -27.86
N ASP A 320 21.84 -11.55 -27.32
CA ASP A 320 21.30 -10.21 -27.15
C ASP A 320 22.15 -9.40 -26.16
N LEU A 321 22.55 -9.97 -25.01
CA LEU A 321 23.50 -9.31 -24.08
C LEU A 321 24.77 -8.84 -24.81
N ARG A 322 25.42 -9.76 -25.55
CA ARG A 322 26.63 -9.45 -26.32
C ARG A 322 26.38 -8.35 -27.34
N ALA A 323 25.27 -8.43 -28.08
CA ALA A 323 24.91 -7.43 -29.08
C ALA A 323 24.71 -6.03 -28.48
N ARG A 324 24.04 -5.91 -27.31
CA ARG A 324 23.85 -4.62 -26.62
C ARG A 324 25.15 -4.03 -26.10
N VAL A 325 26.07 -4.86 -25.61
CA VAL A 325 27.39 -4.39 -25.18
C VAL A 325 28.22 -3.95 -26.39
N ALA A 326 28.26 -4.75 -27.46
CA ALA A 326 28.98 -4.42 -28.69
C ALA A 326 28.48 -3.11 -29.32
N ASP A 327 27.17 -2.85 -29.27
CA ASP A 327 26.55 -1.61 -29.76
C ASP A 327 27.11 -0.36 -29.04
N LEU A 328 27.28 -0.40 -27.72
CA LEU A 328 27.81 0.73 -26.94
C LEU A 328 29.33 0.85 -27.01
N VAL A 329 30.04 -0.28 -27.11
CA VAL A 329 31.50 -0.28 -27.24
C VAL A 329 31.93 0.21 -28.63
N GLY A 330 31.20 -0.18 -29.68
CA GLY A 330 31.51 0.19 -31.07
C GLY A 330 31.08 1.60 -31.49
N ASP A 331 30.18 2.27 -30.75
CA ASP A 331 29.70 3.62 -31.09
C ASP A 331 29.96 4.63 -29.96
N ASP A 332 31.06 5.37 -30.13
CA ASP A 332 31.49 6.45 -29.26
C ASP A 332 30.48 7.59 -29.11
N ALA A 333 29.76 7.94 -30.19
CA ALA A 333 28.80 9.03 -30.16
C ALA A 333 27.57 8.62 -29.33
N LYS A 334 27.06 7.41 -29.56
CA LYS A 334 25.96 6.82 -28.79
C LYS A 334 26.33 6.64 -27.32
N ARG A 335 27.51 6.09 -27.02
CA ARG A 335 27.98 5.91 -25.64
C ARG A 335 28.06 7.24 -24.89
N ARG A 336 28.58 8.30 -25.52
CA ARG A 336 28.59 9.66 -24.95
C ARG A 336 27.19 10.24 -24.75
N ALA A 337 26.24 9.95 -25.65
CA ALA A 337 24.86 10.38 -25.49
C ALA A 337 24.19 9.69 -24.29
N PHE A 338 24.36 8.37 -24.15
CA PHE A 338 23.80 7.62 -23.04
C PHE A 338 24.45 8.00 -21.71
N ALA A 339 25.77 8.21 -21.68
CA ALA A 339 26.50 8.70 -20.51
C ALA A 339 25.92 10.01 -19.95
N ARG A 340 25.57 10.97 -20.83
CA ARG A 340 24.92 12.23 -20.41
C ARG A 340 23.51 11.99 -19.85
N ALA A 341 22.74 11.10 -20.47
CA ALA A 341 21.39 10.76 -20.02
C ALA A 341 21.38 9.97 -18.71
N ALA A 342 22.41 9.15 -18.47
CA ALA A 342 22.56 8.31 -17.29
C ALA A 342 22.61 9.13 -15.99
N ARG A 343 23.45 10.19 -15.94
CA ARG A 343 23.53 11.07 -14.77
C ARG A 343 22.19 11.71 -14.45
N GLY A 344 21.52 12.26 -15.48
CA GLY A 344 20.23 12.92 -15.32
C GLY A 344 19.10 11.98 -14.88
N SER A 345 19.22 10.67 -15.08
CA SER A 345 18.18 9.70 -14.69
C SER A 345 18.12 9.43 -13.19
N VAL A 346 19.23 9.68 -12.48
CA VAL A 346 19.39 9.40 -11.05
C VAL A 346 19.60 10.65 -10.19
N GLU A 347 19.69 11.84 -10.78
CA GLU A 347 19.94 13.10 -10.08
C GLU A 347 18.91 13.39 -8.96
N GLY A 348 17.62 13.10 -9.21
CA GLY A 348 16.55 13.22 -8.21
C GLY A 348 16.48 12.09 -7.19
N ARG A 349 17.32 11.05 -7.30
CA ARG A 349 17.25 9.82 -6.48
C ARG A 349 18.27 9.84 -5.33
N THR A 350 18.43 10.98 -4.67
CA THR A 350 19.37 11.11 -3.54
C THR A 350 18.83 10.43 -2.29
N TRP A 351 19.73 10.01 -1.39
CA TRP A 351 19.32 9.47 -0.08
C TRP A 351 18.49 10.44 0.76
N ALA A 352 18.72 11.75 0.63
CA ALA A 352 17.89 12.78 1.26
C ALA A 352 16.46 12.77 0.71
N ALA A 353 16.29 12.78 -0.62
CA ALA A 353 14.97 12.75 -1.26
C ALA A 353 14.20 11.46 -0.92
N LEU A 354 14.87 10.31 -0.98
CA LEU A 354 14.27 9.01 -0.64
C LEU A 354 13.90 8.91 0.84
N THR A 355 14.71 9.48 1.75
CA THR A 355 14.37 9.53 3.18
C THR A 355 13.21 10.49 3.45
N GLY A 356 13.11 11.61 2.73
CA GLY A 356 11.94 12.49 2.77
C GLY A 356 10.66 11.75 2.40
N SER A 357 10.67 11.00 1.29
CA SER A 357 9.54 10.14 0.90
C SER A 357 9.24 9.04 1.95
N LEU A 358 10.28 8.49 2.59
CA LEU A 358 10.12 7.49 3.66
C LEU A 358 9.37 8.07 4.86
N VAL A 359 9.65 9.32 5.23
CA VAL A 359 8.95 10.02 6.32
C VAL A 359 7.46 10.21 5.98
N GLU A 360 7.12 10.55 4.73
CA GLU A 360 5.71 10.59 4.31
C GLU A 360 5.05 9.22 4.44
N HIS A 361 5.73 8.14 4.05
CA HIS A 361 5.22 6.78 4.26
C HIS A 361 5.04 6.41 5.73
N TYR A 362 5.85 6.96 6.64
CA TYR A 362 5.61 6.81 8.08
C TYR A 362 4.33 7.51 8.52
N ARG A 363 4.07 8.73 8.04
CA ARG A 363 2.81 9.45 8.33
C ARG A 363 1.61 8.71 7.78
N ASP A 364 1.70 8.18 6.57
CA ASP A 364 0.68 7.31 5.98
C ASP A 364 0.41 6.09 6.86
N ALA A 365 1.46 5.40 7.31
CA ALA A 365 1.33 4.24 8.18
C ALA A 365 0.66 4.60 9.52
N ILE A 366 0.98 5.75 10.12
CA ILE A 366 0.32 6.24 11.34
C ILE A 366 -1.18 6.45 11.09
N ALA A 367 -1.56 7.08 9.98
CA ALA A 367 -2.97 7.28 9.63
C ALA A 367 -3.70 5.95 9.38
N LEU A 368 -3.09 5.05 8.60
CA LEU A 368 -3.63 3.72 8.28
C LEU A 368 -3.74 2.82 9.51
N ARG A 369 -2.89 3.02 10.52
CA ARG A 369 -2.95 2.26 11.77
C ARG A 369 -4.23 2.57 12.55
N ARG A 370 -4.69 3.82 12.55
CA ARG A 370 -5.96 4.21 13.18
C ARG A 370 -7.13 3.46 12.54
N VAL A 371 -7.10 3.32 11.21
CA VAL A 371 -8.07 2.47 10.49
C VAL A 371 -7.96 1.04 10.99
N ASP A 372 -6.77 0.44 11.00
CA ASP A 372 -6.57 -0.95 11.44
C ASP A 372 -7.02 -1.24 12.88
N ASP A 373 -6.83 -0.29 13.79
CA ASP A 373 -7.27 -0.40 15.19
C ASP A 373 -8.78 -0.21 15.35
N SER A 374 -9.41 0.44 14.37
CA SER A 374 -10.86 0.64 14.34
C SER A 374 -11.63 -0.60 13.87
N LEU A 375 -10.97 -1.46 13.08
CA LEU A 375 -11.54 -2.67 12.49
C LEU A 375 -11.74 -3.78 13.54
N LEU A 376 -12.92 -4.39 13.54
CA LEU A 376 -13.16 -5.61 14.30
C LEU A 376 -12.36 -6.81 13.76
N ARG A 377 -12.07 -6.80 12.46
CA ARG A 377 -11.23 -7.79 11.79
C ARG A 377 -10.60 -7.17 10.54
N ARG A 378 -9.30 -7.38 10.37
CA ARG A 378 -8.58 -7.00 9.15
C ARG A 378 -8.92 -8.00 8.03
N GLY A 379 -9.69 -7.56 7.03
CA GLY A 379 -9.85 -8.25 5.76
C GLY A 379 -8.64 -8.04 4.84
N SER A 380 -8.68 -8.58 3.63
CA SER A 380 -7.69 -8.24 2.59
C SER A 380 -8.35 -8.26 1.20
N PRO A 381 -8.20 -7.20 0.40
CA PRO A 381 -7.44 -5.98 0.71
C PRO A 381 -8.06 -5.15 1.84
N ARG A 382 -7.20 -4.62 2.72
CA ARG A 382 -7.56 -3.67 3.76
C ARG A 382 -7.98 -2.32 3.15
N PRO A 383 -8.88 -1.57 3.81
CA PRO A 383 -9.20 -0.21 3.39
C PRO A 383 -7.94 0.67 3.33
N ALA A 384 -7.79 1.49 2.28
CA ALA A 384 -6.65 2.40 2.13
C ALA A 384 -6.86 3.76 2.84
N GLY A 385 -7.99 3.94 3.56
CA GLY A 385 -8.48 5.23 4.04
C GLY A 385 -9.42 5.89 3.03
N THR A 386 -10.17 6.91 3.46
CA THR A 386 -11.04 7.70 2.57
C THR A 386 -10.19 8.60 1.68
N ALA A 387 -9.94 8.17 0.44
CA ALA A 387 -9.45 9.06 -0.60
C ALA A 387 -10.63 9.90 -1.11
N ALA A 388 -10.50 11.22 -1.13
CA ALA A 388 -11.47 12.08 -1.78
C ALA A 388 -11.46 11.77 -3.29
N SER A 389 -12.57 11.24 -3.81
CA SER A 389 -12.72 11.07 -5.26
C SER A 389 -12.83 12.45 -5.90
N ARG A 390 -11.97 12.74 -6.89
CA ARG A 390 -12.13 13.92 -7.74
C ARG A 390 -13.11 13.60 -8.86
N THR A 391 -14.39 13.85 -8.63
CA THR A 391 -15.34 13.99 -9.72
C THR A 391 -16.39 15.03 -9.40
N ARG A 392 -16.43 16.08 -10.23
CA ARG A 392 -17.52 17.06 -10.29
C ARG A 392 -18.49 16.61 -11.38
N GLY A 393 -19.56 15.93 -10.97
CA GLY A 393 -20.80 15.82 -11.75
C GLY A 393 -21.87 16.68 -11.07
N ARG A 394 -22.73 17.36 -11.84
CA ARG A 394 -23.90 18.06 -11.31
C ARG A 394 -25.09 17.09 -11.35
N TRP A 395 -25.25 16.28 -10.31
CA TRP A 395 -26.40 15.36 -10.20
C TRP A 395 -27.68 16.16 -9.95
N THR A 396 -28.76 15.75 -10.60
CA THR A 396 -30.10 16.38 -10.47
C THR A 396 -31.17 15.40 -10.06
N ARG A 397 -30.88 14.09 -10.12
CA ARG A 397 -31.83 12.99 -9.88
C ARG A 397 -31.16 11.88 -9.09
N PHE A 398 -31.32 11.93 -7.78
CA PHE A 398 -30.74 10.97 -6.85
C PHE A 398 -31.76 9.93 -6.37
N VAL A 399 -31.42 8.64 -6.46
CA VAL A 399 -32.23 7.53 -5.93
C VAL A 399 -31.42 6.73 -4.90
N ALA A 400 -31.93 6.61 -3.69
CA ALA A 400 -31.29 5.84 -2.61
C ALA A 400 -31.90 4.43 -2.49
N LEU A 401 -31.04 3.41 -2.55
CA LEU A 401 -31.39 1.99 -2.42
C LEU A 401 -30.74 1.38 -1.18
N GLY A 402 -31.44 0.43 -0.55
CA GLY A 402 -30.91 -0.23 0.64
C GLY A 402 -31.97 -0.77 1.58
N ASP A 403 -31.57 -0.89 2.85
CA ASP A 403 -32.39 -1.42 3.94
C ASP A 403 -32.78 -0.34 4.96
N SER A 404 -32.95 -0.71 6.24
CA SER A 404 -33.34 0.21 7.31
C SER A 404 -32.35 1.34 7.53
N LEU A 405 -31.06 1.14 7.23
CA LEU A 405 -30.06 2.21 7.34
C LEU A 405 -30.30 3.30 6.30
N THR A 406 -30.62 2.92 5.06
CA THR A 406 -30.93 3.89 4.00
C THR A 406 -32.34 4.48 4.15
N GLU A 407 -33.29 3.73 4.70
CA GLU A 407 -34.61 4.25 5.09
C GLU A 407 -34.49 5.39 6.13
N GLY A 408 -33.47 5.32 7.00
CA GLY A 408 -33.20 6.29 8.05
C GLY A 408 -33.70 5.90 9.43
N LEU A 409 -34.05 4.63 9.63
CA LEU A 409 -34.65 4.14 10.88
C LEU A 409 -33.82 4.58 12.10
N CYS A 410 -34.51 5.15 13.11
CA CYS A 410 -33.94 5.75 14.33
C CYS A 410 -33.34 7.18 14.21
N ASP A 411 -33.37 7.82 13.04
CA ASP A 411 -33.13 9.27 12.90
C ASP A 411 -34.44 10.06 12.93
N ALA A 412 -34.99 10.28 14.13
CA ALA A 412 -36.19 11.09 14.33
C ALA A 412 -35.90 12.61 14.42
N SER A 413 -34.66 13.03 14.14
CA SER A 413 -34.21 14.42 14.31
C SER A 413 -35.05 15.37 13.47
N ARG A 414 -35.81 16.24 14.15
CA ARG A 414 -36.69 17.26 13.55
C ARG A 414 -37.75 16.69 12.59
N MET A 415 -38.18 15.45 12.81
CA MET A 415 -39.23 14.79 12.04
C MET A 415 -40.51 14.62 12.87
N PRO A 416 -41.70 14.59 12.24
CA PRO A 416 -42.93 14.18 12.91
C PRO A 416 -42.81 12.78 13.52
N SER A 417 -43.58 12.52 14.59
CA SER A 417 -43.60 11.21 15.23
C SER A 417 -43.86 10.08 14.23
N GLY A 418 -43.01 9.05 14.24
CA GLY A 418 -43.08 7.90 13.34
C GLY A 418 -42.42 8.11 11.97
N GLN A 419 -41.90 9.29 11.66
CA GLN A 419 -41.09 9.55 10.48
C GLN A 419 -39.61 9.60 10.81
N PHE A 420 -38.79 9.31 9.80
CA PHE A 420 -37.35 9.28 9.91
C PHE A 420 -36.71 10.14 8.83
N ARG A 421 -35.58 10.77 9.12
CA ARG A 421 -34.82 11.55 8.13
C ARG A 421 -33.80 10.66 7.44
N GLY A 422 -32.76 10.22 8.15
CA GLY A 422 -31.77 9.28 7.64
C GLY A 422 -30.63 9.94 6.87
N TRP A 423 -29.61 9.14 6.53
CA TRP A 423 -28.40 9.66 5.89
C TRP A 423 -28.62 10.01 4.41
N ALA A 424 -29.48 9.25 3.72
CA ALA A 424 -29.75 9.45 2.31
C ALA A 424 -30.49 10.78 2.06
N ASP A 425 -31.44 11.12 2.92
CA ASP A 425 -32.17 12.39 2.88
C ASP A 425 -31.25 13.58 3.16
N ARG A 426 -30.39 13.47 4.17
CA ARG A 426 -29.39 14.49 4.48
C ARG A 426 -28.39 14.66 3.33
N LEU A 427 -27.96 13.57 2.70
CA LEU A 427 -27.10 13.63 1.52
C LEU A 427 -27.81 14.31 0.34
N ALA A 428 -29.08 13.99 0.11
CA ALA A 428 -29.88 14.63 -0.94
C ALA A 428 -30.01 16.14 -0.73
N GLU A 429 -30.20 16.60 0.51
CA GLU A 429 -30.20 18.02 0.85
C GLU A 429 -28.85 18.70 0.60
N LEU A 430 -27.73 18.03 0.93
CA LEU A 430 -26.39 18.54 0.65
C LEU A 430 -26.13 18.68 -0.86
N LEU A 431 -26.59 17.71 -1.66
CA LEU A 431 -26.48 17.74 -3.12
C LEU A 431 -27.40 18.81 -3.74
N ALA A 432 -28.62 18.96 -3.23
CA ALA A 432 -29.51 20.04 -3.65
C ALA A 432 -28.90 21.43 -3.35
N GLY A 433 -28.20 21.57 -2.22
CA GLY A 433 -27.49 22.77 -1.82
C GLY A 433 -26.27 23.13 -2.69
N THR A 434 -25.79 22.23 -3.55
CA THR A 434 -24.74 22.51 -4.54
C THR A 434 -25.26 22.65 -5.97
N THR A 435 -26.57 22.55 -6.16
CA THR A 435 -27.22 22.69 -7.47
C THR A 435 -27.56 24.16 -7.71
N ASP A 436 -26.97 24.74 -8.76
CA ASP A 436 -27.14 26.16 -9.11
C ASP A 436 -28.44 26.42 -9.90
N GLU A 437 -28.86 25.50 -10.77
CA GLU A 437 -30.01 25.66 -11.67
C GLU A 437 -30.84 24.38 -11.81
N GLY A 438 -32.17 24.53 -11.77
CA GLY A 438 -33.15 23.45 -11.98
C GLY A 438 -33.51 22.66 -10.70
N PRO A 439 -34.63 21.91 -10.69
CA PRO A 439 -35.08 21.19 -9.50
C PRO A 439 -34.17 19.98 -9.21
N PHE A 440 -33.74 19.82 -7.96
CA PHE A 440 -33.08 18.61 -7.50
C PHE A 440 -34.14 17.59 -7.06
N ARG A 441 -34.14 16.41 -7.69
CA ARG A 441 -35.13 15.35 -7.47
C ARG A 441 -34.54 14.19 -6.69
N TYR A 442 -35.24 13.78 -5.64
CA TYR A 442 -34.79 12.73 -4.73
C TYR A 442 -35.86 11.64 -4.54
N ALA A 443 -35.46 10.38 -4.53
CA ALA A 443 -36.30 9.25 -4.16
C ALA A 443 -35.54 8.30 -3.22
N ASN A 444 -36.26 7.65 -2.31
CA ASN A 444 -35.72 6.71 -1.34
C ASN A 444 -36.56 5.44 -1.39
N LEU A 445 -36.01 4.44 -2.10
CA LEU A 445 -36.64 3.14 -2.31
C LEU A 445 -36.23 2.12 -1.24
N ALA A 446 -35.45 2.54 -0.24
CA ALA A 446 -35.03 1.69 0.84
C ALA A 446 -36.20 1.31 1.76
N VAL A 447 -36.19 0.06 2.22
CA VAL A 447 -37.20 -0.47 3.14
C VAL A 447 -36.49 -1.32 4.19
N ARG A 448 -36.84 -1.16 5.46
CA ARG A 448 -36.32 -1.99 6.56
C ARG A 448 -36.45 -3.49 6.28
N SER A 449 -35.52 -4.25 6.86
CA SER A 449 -35.43 -5.73 6.72
C SER A 449 -35.13 -6.26 5.31
N ARG A 450 -34.90 -5.38 4.32
CA ARG A 450 -34.52 -5.80 2.97
C ARG A 450 -33.13 -6.41 2.93
N ARG A 451 -32.92 -7.19 1.88
CA ARG A 451 -31.80 -8.11 1.64
C ARG A 451 -31.42 -7.94 0.17
N VAL A 452 -30.24 -8.42 -0.22
CA VAL A 452 -29.75 -8.24 -1.60
C VAL A 452 -30.73 -8.75 -2.66
N ARG A 453 -31.40 -9.90 -2.44
CA ARG A 453 -32.46 -10.35 -3.37
C ARG A 453 -33.52 -9.29 -3.67
N HIS A 454 -33.95 -8.52 -2.67
CA HIS A 454 -34.95 -7.48 -2.85
C HIS A 454 -34.36 -6.22 -3.53
N LEU A 455 -33.05 -6.00 -3.42
CA LEU A 455 -32.37 -4.99 -4.24
C LEU A 455 -32.56 -5.35 -5.72
N ILE A 456 -32.34 -6.62 -6.08
CA ILE A 456 -32.44 -7.11 -7.46
C ILE A 456 -33.87 -7.14 -7.97
N ASP A 457 -34.76 -7.76 -7.19
CA ASP A 457 -36.11 -8.08 -7.65
C ASP A 457 -37.05 -6.86 -7.63
N GLU A 458 -36.81 -5.90 -6.73
CA GLU A 458 -37.76 -4.80 -6.47
C GLU A 458 -37.12 -3.43 -6.69
N GLN A 459 -36.00 -3.14 -6.02
CA GLN A 459 -35.46 -1.78 -5.96
C GLN A 459 -34.76 -1.34 -7.26
N ILE A 460 -33.98 -2.21 -7.89
CA ILE A 460 -33.27 -1.88 -9.14
C ILE A 460 -34.25 -1.61 -10.29
N PRO A 461 -35.24 -2.48 -10.58
CA PRO A 461 -36.25 -2.17 -11.60
C PRO A 461 -36.97 -0.84 -11.36
N ALA A 462 -37.38 -0.57 -10.11
CA ALA A 462 -38.03 0.68 -9.74
C ALA A 462 -37.10 1.89 -9.90
N ALA A 463 -35.83 1.77 -9.51
CA ALA A 463 -34.84 2.84 -9.67
C ALA A 463 -34.61 3.17 -11.15
N LEU A 464 -34.45 2.15 -12.00
CA LEU A 464 -34.23 2.34 -13.44
C LEU A 464 -35.42 3.04 -14.12
N ALA A 465 -36.64 2.76 -13.68
CA ALA A 465 -37.84 3.44 -14.17
C ALA A 465 -37.83 4.96 -13.89
N LEU A 466 -37.18 5.39 -12.82
CA LEU A 466 -37.03 6.80 -12.46
C LEU A 466 -35.93 7.53 -13.26
N LYS A 467 -35.07 6.81 -13.99
CA LYS A 467 -33.96 7.37 -14.80
C LYS A 467 -33.02 8.30 -13.99
N PRO A 468 -32.46 7.84 -12.86
CA PRO A 468 -31.52 8.62 -12.05
C PRO A 468 -30.25 9.01 -12.80
N ASP A 469 -29.59 10.06 -12.33
CA ASP A 469 -28.18 10.33 -12.67
C ASP A 469 -27.22 9.96 -11.51
N LEU A 470 -27.74 9.76 -10.29
CA LEU A 470 -27.03 9.19 -9.14
C LEU A 470 -27.87 8.11 -8.45
N VAL A 471 -27.24 6.99 -8.10
CA VAL A 471 -27.83 5.94 -7.28
C VAL A 471 -26.91 5.59 -6.12
N SER A 472 -27.40 5.55 -4.89
CA SER A 472 -26.62 5.01 -3.77
C SER A 472 -27.09 3.61 -3.40
N ILE A 473 -26.15 2.72 -3.10
CA ILE A 473 -26.44 1.34 -2.70
C ILE A 473 -25.73 1.03 -1.37
N LEU A 474 -26.52 0.86 -0.31
CA LEU A 474 -26.09 0.32 0.98
C LEU A 474 -26.98 -0.87 1.34
N ILE A 475 -26.46 -2.09 1.12
CA ILE A 475 -27.24 -3.33 1.31
C ILE A 475 -26.33 -4.50 1.71
N GLY A 476 -26.93 -5.51 2.34
CA GLY A 476 -26.33 -6.82 2.58
C GLY A 476 -26.06 -7.13 4.06
N ALA A 477 -26.12 -6.13 4.95
CA ALA A 477 -25.94 -6.35 6.39
C ALA A 477 -26.94 -7.41 6.93
N ASN A 478 -28.19 -7.35 6.50
CA ASN A 478 -29.25 -8.30 6.88
C ASN A 478 -28.99 -9.75 6.44
N ASP A 479 -28.29 -9.94 5.31
CA ASP A 479 -27.87 -11.24 4.80
C ASP A 479 -26.70 -11.80 5.61
N LEU A 480 -25.72 -10.96 5.94
CA LEU A 480 -24.50 -11.34 6.64
C LEU A 480 -24.74 -11.77 8.10
N VAL A 481 -25.72 -11.15 8.77
CA VAL A 481 -26.16 -11.54 10.12
C VAL A 481 -27.09 -12.75 10.13
N GLY A 482 -27.59 -13.17 8.96
CA GLY A 482 -28.45 -14.34 8.80
C GLY A 482 -27.72 -15.69 8.94
N PRO A 483 -28.47 -16.80 8.95
CA PRO A 483 -27.88 -18.13 8.91
C PRO A 483 -27.23 -18.39 7.53
N ALA A 484 -25.98 -18.88 7.56
CA ALA A 484 -25.21 -19.39 6.42
C ALA A 484 -25.34 -18.60 5.08
N PRO A 485 -24.86 -17.35 5.00
CA PRO A 485 -24.90 -16.61 3.74
C PRO A 485 -23.99 -17.26 2.68
N VAL A 486 -24.52 -17.45 1.47
CA VAL A 486 -23.72 -17.87 0.30
C VAL A 486 -23.06 -16.62 -0.29
N LEU A 487 -21.91 -16.24 0.28
CA LEU A 487 -21.23 -14.98 -0.03
C LEU A 487 -20.95 -14.77 -1.53
N PRO A 488 -20.48 -15.77 -2.32
CA PRO A 488 -20.25 -15.58 -3.75
C PRO A 488 -21.52 -15.20 -4.53
N ALA A 489 -22.67 -15.80 -4.20
CA ALA A 489 -23.94 -15.48 -4.84
C ALA A 489 -24.39 -14.04 -4.50
N LEU A 490 -24.29 -13.67 -3.22
CA LEU A 490 -24.61 -12.33 -2.74
C LEU A 490 -23.79 -11.23 -3.45
N VAL A 491 -22.49 -11.50 -3.61
CA VAL A 491 -21.56 -10.59 -4.30
C VAL A 491 -21.91 -10.48 -5.79
N ALA A 492 -22.22 -11.58 -6.45
CA ALA A 492 -22.59 -11.59 -7.86
C ALA A 492 -23.90 -10.80 -8.12
N GLU A 493 -24.86 -10.90 -7.21
CA GLU A 493 -26.10 -10.12 -7.27
C GLU A 493 -25.82 -8.62 -7.16
N VAL A 494 -25.05 -8.18 -6.16
CA VAL A 494 -24.69 -6.75 -6.02
C VAL A 494 -23.88 -6.25 -7.21
N GLU A 495 -22.95 -7.04 -7.73
CA GLU A 495 -22.20 -6.69 -8.93
C GLU A 495 -23.13 -6.50 -10.14
N SER A 496 -24.11 -7.39 -10.30
CA SER A 496 -25.14 -7.28 -11.35
C SER A 496 -25.97 -6.00 -11.19
N ALA A 497 -26.38 -5.64 -9.96
CA ALA A 497 -27.10 -4.41 -9.66
C ALA A 497 -26.30 -3.16 -10.03
N VAL A 498 -25.04 -3.07 -9.57
CA VAL A 498 -24.14 -1.95 -9.88
C VAL A 498 -23.94 -1.83 -11.39
N ARG A 499 -23.67 -2.95 -12.07
CA ARG A 499 -23.50 -2.98 -13.52
C ARG A 499 -24.76 -2.55 -14.27
N ALA A 500 -25.94 -2.96 -13.81
CA ALA A 500 -27.21 -2.58 -14.43
C ALA A 500 -27.43 -1.06 -14.37
N VAL A 501 -27.15 -0.43 -13.22
CA VAL A 501 -27.24 1.03 -13.08
C VAL A 501 -26.18 1.73 -13.94
N ARG A 502 -24.91 1.32 -13.87
CA ARG A 502 -23.81 1.94 -14.64
C ARG A 502 -24.03 1.89 -16.15
N ARG A 503 -24.68 0.84 -16.68
CA ARG A 503 -25.05 0.75 -18.11
C ARG A 503 -25.99 1.86 -18.58
N THR A 504 -26.73 2.51 -17.69
CA THR A 504 -27.60 3.65 -18.04
C THR A 504 -26.84 4.98 -18.15
N GLY A 505 -25.57 5.01 -17.72
CA GLY A 505 -24.78 6.25 -17.58
C GLY A 505 -24.89 6.91 -16.21
N ALA A 506 -25.77 6.44 -15.32
CA ALA A 506 -25.87 6.96 -13.95
C ALA A 506 -24.64 6.60 -13.11
N ASP A 507 -24.25 7.50 -12.20
CA ASP A 507 -23.24 7.23 -11.19
C ASP A 507 -23.78 6.36 -10.06
N VAL A 508 -22.91 5.52 -9.50
CA VAL A 508 -23.25 4.66 -8.36
C VAL A 508 -22.35 5.02 -7.19
N LEU A 509 -22.94 5.41 -6.06
CA LEU A 509 -22.29 5.48 -4.76
C LEU A 509 -22.48 4.13 -4.05
N LEU A 510 -21.46 3.27 -4.11
CA LEU A 510 -21.46 1.97 -3.43
C LEU A 510 -20.90 2.12 -2.02
N VAL A 511 -21.66 1.69 -1.02
CA VAL A 511 -21.31 1.87 0.39
C VAL A 511 -20.89 0.54 1.03
N THR A 512 -19.74 0.50 1.71
CA THR A 512 -19.35 -0.71 2.47
C THR A 512 -20.21 -0.89 3.72
N THR A 513 -20.45 -2.15 4.09
CA THR A 513 -21.16 -2.49 5.32
C THR A 513 -20.25 -2.33 6.53
N PHE A 514 -20.81 -2.08 7.71
CA PHE A 514 -20.04 -1.84 8.93
C PHE A 514 -20.74 -2.46 10.15
N LEU A 515 -20.02 -2.54 11.27
CA LEU A 515 -20.49 -3.16 12.51
C LEU A 515 -20.16 -2.27 13.72
N PRO A 516 -20.97 -2.32 14.80
CA PRO A 516 -20.63 -1.61 16.03
C PRO A 516 -19.42 -2.26 16.70
N ARG A 517 -18.53 -1.46 17.31
CA ARG A 517 -17.32 -1.95 17.99
C ARG A 517 -17.65 -2.58 19.35
N ARG A 518 -18.33 -3.74 19.34
CA ARG A 518 -18.80 -4.45 20.54
C ARG A 518 -18.46 -5.94 20.51
N PRO A 519 -18.28 -6.60 21.67
CA PRO A 519 -17.92 -8.02 21.73
C PRO A 519 -18.86 -8.92 20.94
N ALA A 520 -20.18 -8.69 21.04
CA ALA A 520 -21.20 -9.47 20.34
C ALA A 520 -21.09 -9.39 18.81
N ALA A 521 -20.65 -8.26 18.25
CA ALA A 521 -20.54 -8.07 16.79
C ALA A 521 -19.36 -8.86 16.17
N ARG A 522 -18.38 -9.27 16.98
CA ARG A 522 -17.18 -9.99 16.50
C ARG A 522 -17.51 -11.32 15.81
N ILE A 523 -18.64 -11.95 16.15
CA ILE A 523 -19.08 -13.19 15.50
C ILE A 523 -19.37 -13.00 14.00
N PHE A 524 -19.75 -11.78 13.59
CA PHE A 524 -20.05 -11.44 12.21
C PHE A 524 -18.88 -10.77 11.46
N ALA A 525 -17.87 -10.29 12.18
CA ALA A 525 -16.77 -9.50 11.61
C ALA A 525 -16.05 -10.19 10.44
N ARG A 526 -15.94 -11.53 10.44
CA ARG A 526 -15.38 -12.29 9.31
C ARG A 526 -16.20 -12.15 8.03
N ARG A 527 -17.52 -12.20 8.16
CA ARG A 527 -18.44 -12.15 7.02
C ARG A 527 -18.47 -10.74 6.41
N PHE A 528 -18.56 -9.72 7.26
CA PHE A 528 -18.53 -8.31 6.84
C PHE A 528 -17.20 -7.95 6.15
N ALA A 529 -16.06 -8.28 6.77
CA ALA A 529 -14.76 -8.01 6.16
C ALA A 529 -14.58 -8.71 4.81
N ALA A 530 -15.07 -9.96 4.67
CA ALA A 530 -15.02 -10.68 3.39
C ALA A 530 -15.95 -10.07 2.32
N TYR A 531 -17.15 -9.63 2.71
CA TYR A 531 -18.08 -8.96 1.80
C TYR A 531 -17.57 -7.60 1.33
N ASN A 532 -17.05 -6.78 2.25
CA ASN A 532 -16.52 -5.45 1.94
C ASN A 532 -15.33 -5.49 0.99
N VAL A 533 -14.49 -6.54 1.07
CA VAL A 533 -13.44 -6.81 0.07
C VAL A 533 -14.01 -6.88 -1.35
N HIS A 534 -15.13 -7.59 -1.52
CA HIS A 534 -15.76 -7.69 -2.83
C HIS A 534 -16.46 -6.39 -3.25
N LEU A 535 -17.05 -5.63 -2.32
CA LEU A 535 -17.63 -4.33 -2.64
C LEU A 535 -16.57 -3.34 -3.16
N ARG A 536 -15.38 -3.31 -2.54
CA ARG A 536 -14.24 -2.50 -3.03
C ARG A 536 -13.84 -2.90 -4.45
N ARG A 537 -13.72 -4.21 -4.70
CA ARG A 537 -13.42 -4.74 -6.04
C ARG A 537 -14.48 -4.33 -7.05
N ILE A 538 -15.76 -4.51 -6.74
CA ILE A 538 -16.88 -4.13 -7.62
C ILE A 538 -16.82 -2.64 -7.93
N ALA A 539 -16.57 -1.78 -6.94
CA ALA A 539 -16.47 -0.35 -7.17
C ALA A 539 -15.34 0.01 -8.14
N ALA A 540 -14.15 -0.57 -7.94
CA ALA A 540 -13.01 -0.36 -8.82
C ALA A 540 -13.27 -0.85 -10.26
N GLU A 541 -13.78 -2.08 -10.43
CA GLU A 541 -13.98 -2.68 -11.75
C GLU A 541 -15.15 -2.06 -12.53
N GLN A 542 -16.22 -1.63 -11.86
CA GLN A 542 -17.41 -1.07 -12.49
C GLN A 542 -17.39 0.47 -12.55
N GLY A 543 -16.31 1.11 -12.07
CA GLY A 543 -16.18 2.56 -12.00
C GLY A 543 -17.26 3.21 -11.13
N ALA A 544 -17.61 2.59 -10.01
CA ALA A 544 -18.51 3.17 -9.01
C ALA A 544 -17.72 3.98 -7.97
N ILE A 545 -18.35 5.02 -7.43
CA ILE A 545 -17.81 5.82 -6.34
C ILE A 545 -17.96 5.02 -5.05
N LEU A 546 -16.86 4.80 -4.32
CA LEU A 546 -16.87 4.04 -3.08
C LEU A 546 -16.98 4.95 -1.86
N LEU A 547 -17.99 4.71 -1.02
CA LEU A 547 -18.05 5.20 0.35
C LEU A 547 -17.63 4.06 1.29
N ASP A 548 -16.35 4.05 1.68
CA ASP A 548 -15.80 2.98 2.50
C ASP A 548 -15.98 3.25 4.00
N LEU A 549 -17.19 3.02 4.52
CA LEU A 549 -17.52 3.20 5.94
C LEU A 549 -16.76 2.25 6.86
N GLU A 550 -16.33 1.07 6.38
CA GLU A 550 -15.42 0.21 7.15
C GLU A 550 -14.06 0.90 7.44
N ALA A 551 -13.65 1.87 6.62
CA ALA A 551 -12.44 2.67 6.87
C ALA A 551 -12.65 3.82 7.88
N VAL A 552 -13.90 4.18 8.17
CA VAL A 552 -14.28 5.30 9.05
C VAL A 552 -14.42 4.77 10.47
N GLY A 553 -13.37 4.91 11.28
CA GLY A 553 -13.33 4.28 12.60
C GLY A 553 -14.41 4.76 13.58
N GLU A 554 -14.86 6.00 13.41
CA GLU A 554 -15.86 6.67 14.23
C GLU A 554 -17.24 5.98 14.12
N ILE A 555 -17.58 5.40 12.96
CA ILE A 555 -18.91 4.77 12.74
C ILE A 555 -19.15 3.59 13.69
N GLY A 556 -18.08 2.95 14.17
CA GLY A 556 -18.17 1.83 15.11
C GLY A 556 -18.39 2.24 16.56
N GLU A 557 -18.29 3.52 16.89
CA GLU A 557 -18.30 4.02 18.27
C GLU A 557 -19.71 4.13 18.85
N ALA A 558 -19.83 3.96 20.17
CA ALA A 558 -21.13 3.90 20.82
C ALA A 558 -22.08 5.07 20.53
N PRO A 559 -21.64 6.35 20.43
CA PRO A 559 -22.47 7.50 20.08
C PRO A 559 -23.19 7.39 18.73
N MET A 560 -22.60 6.69 17.77
CA MET A 560 -23.12 6.56 16.41
C MET A 560 -24.32 5.61 16.28
N TRP A 561 -24.63 4.85 17.33
CA TRP A 561 -25.69 3.84 17.32
C TRP A 561 -26.85 4.25 18.22
N ALA A 562 -28.07 3.97 17.77
CA ALA A 562 -29.31 4.17 18.51
C ALA A 562 -29.43 3.18 19.69
N ASP A 563 -30.48 3.35 20.50
CA ASP A 563 -30.72 2.53 21.68
C ASP A 563 -30.93 1.05 21.39
N ASP A 564 -31.39 0.72 20.17
CA ASP A 564 -31.56 -0.66 19.72
C ASP A 564 -30.25 -1.34 19.32
N LEU A 565 -29.13 -0.59 19.30
CA LEU A 565 -27.78 -1.07 19.06
C LEU A 565 -27.58 -1.75 17.70
N VAL A 566 -28.55 -1.59 16.79
CA VAL A 566 -28.59 -2.19 15.45
C VAL A 566 -28.68 -1.10 14.38
N HIS A 567 -29.33 0.02 14.67
CA HIS A 567 -29.44 1.15 13.75
C HIS A 567 -28.58 2.33 14.21
N LEU A 568 -28.33 3.25 13.29
CA LEU A 568 -27.58 4.47 13.58
C LEU A 568 -28.44 5.43 14.39
N SER A 569 -27.80 6.20 15.26
CA SER A 569 -28.41 7.40 15.86
C SER A 569 -28.46 8.51 14.81
N SER A 570 -29.14 9.62 15.13
CA SER A 570 -29.09 10.85 14.33
C SER A 570 -27.65 11.28 14.02
N ALA A 571 -26.75 11.20 15.00
CA ALA A 571 -25.32 11.49 14.81
C ALA A 571 -24.65 10.53 13.82
N GLY A 572 -24.93 9.22 13.92
CA GLY A 572 -24.43 8.25 12.96
C GLY A 572 -24.91 8.50 11.53
N HIS A 573 -26.18 8.86 11.35
CA HIS A 573 -26.73 9.21 10.03
C HIS A 573 -26.10 10.48 9.45
N ARG A 574 -25.81 11.49 10.29
CA ARG A 574 -25.08 12.70 9.86
C ARG A 574 -23.67 12.37 9.39
N LEU A 575 -22.93 11.57 10.17
CA LEU A 575 -21.59 11.12 9.79
C LEU A 575 -21.60 10.43 8.42
N VAL A 576 -22.52 9.50 8.18
CA VAL A 576 -22.63 8.82 6.87
C VAL A 576 -22.95 9.79 5.74
N ALA A 577 -23.87 10.73 5.95
CA ALA A 577 -24.23 11.73 4.94
C ALA A 577 -23.04 12.62 4.56
N TYR A 578 -22.30 13.14 5.54
CA TYR A 578 -21.14 13.99 5.29
C TYR A 578 -19.99 13.23 4.63
N ARG A 579 -19.73 11.98 5.04
CA ARG A 579 -18.74 11.13 4.36
C ARG A 579 -19.17 10.78 2.93
N GLY A 580 -20.47 10.56 2.69
CA GLY A 580 -21.02 10.38 1.35
C GLY A 580 -20.82 11.63 0.47
N ALA A 581 -21.11 12.81 1.02
CA ALA A 581 -20.91 14.08 0.34
C ALA A 581 -19.41 14.31 0.01
N GLU A 582 -18.51 13.98 0.94
CA GLU A 582 -17.07 14.00 0.72
C GLU A 582 -16.64 13.05 -0.43
N SER A 583 -17.13 11.81 -0.43
CA SER A 583 -16.86 10.83 -1.51
C SER A 583 -17.40 11.30 -2.87
N LEU A 584 -18.45 12.11 -2.89
CA LEU A 584 -19.04 12.71 -4.08
C LEU A 584 -18.41 14.06 -4.46
N GLY A 585 -17.42 14.56 -3.71
CA GLY A 585 -16.71 15.80 -4.03
C GLY A 585 -17.50 17.08 -3.71
N VAL A 586 -18.47 17.03 -2.80
CA VAL A 586 -19.19 18.20 -2.29
C VAL A 586 -18.21 19.11 -1.52
N PRO A 587 -18.08 20.40 -1.88
CA PRO A 587 -17.21 21.34 -1.18
C PRO A 587 -17.54 21.45 0.30
N ASP A 588 -16.53 21.67 1.14
CA ASP A 588 -16.66 21.96 2.58
C ASP A 588 -17.45 20.92 3.42
N ALA A 589 -17.73 19.72 2.88
CA ALA A 589 -18.46 18.67 3.58
C ALA A 589 -17.83 18.31 4.94
N ARG A 590 -16.50 18.35 5.04
CA ARG A 590 -15.77 18.15 6.32
C ARG A 590 -15.98 19.30 7.31
N ALA A 591 -16.05 20.54 6.83
CA ALA A 591 -16.28 21.71 7.69
C ALA A 591 -17.74 21.72 8.20
N LEU A 592 -18.69 21.32 7.35
CA LEU A 592 -20.09 21.15 7.72
C LEU A 592 -20.26 20.07 8.80
N LEU A 593 -19.56 18.94 8.69
CA LEU A 593 -19.54 17.91 9.74
C LEU A 593 -19.07 18.48 11.09
N GLY A 594 -17.94 19.22 11.10
CA GLY A 594 -17.40 19.80 12.34
C GLY A 594 -18.27 20.90 12.96
N LEU A 595 -18.95 21.71 12.13
CA LEU A 595 -19.87 22.76 12.59
C LEU A 595 -21.17 22.15 13.17
N ASP A 596 -21.70 21.11 12.52
CA ASP A 596 -22.89 20.39 12.97
C ASP A 596 -22.64 19.64 14.30
N GLU A 597 -21.47 19.02 14.47
CA GLU A 597 -21.06 18.43 15.75
C GLU A 597 -21.04 19.46 16.88
N ALA A 598 -20.53 20.66 16.63
CA ALA A 598 -20.47 21.73 17.62
C ALA A 598 -21.86 22.27 18.01
N LEU A 599 -22.80 22.34 17.06
CA LEU A 599 -24.18 22.81 17.28
C LEU A 599 -25.07 21.79 18.01
N HIS A 600 -24.65 20.53 18.06
CA HIS A 600 -25.44 19.42 18.61
C HIS A 600 -24.76 18.71 19.78
N ALA A 601 -23.77 19.34 20.40
CA ALA A 601 -23.10 18.84 21.60
C ALA A 601 -24.05 18.61 22.80
N ASP A 602 -25.21 19.28 22.81
CA ASP A 602 -26.20 19.27 23.90
C ASP A 602 -27.36 18.26 23.72
N GLU A 603 -27.35 17.40 22.70
CA GLU A 603 -28.36 16.32 22.59
C GLU A 603 -28.16 15.27 23.71
N ALA A 604 -29.14 15.20 24.62
CA ALA A 604 -29.08 14.62 25.97
C ALA A 604 -28.70 13.12 26.11
N GLU A 605 -28.24 12.79 27.33
CA GLU A 605 -27.77 11.48 27.82
C GLU A 605 -28.77 10.30 27.72
N ARG A 606 -28.19 9.10 27.60
CA ARG A 606 -28.84 7.79 27.37
C ARG A 606 -29.41 7.14 28.63
N PRO A 607 -30.63 6.57 28.61
CA PRO A 607 -31.04 5.57 29.58
C PRO A 607 -30.33 4.23 29.31
N ARG A 608 -29.65 3.67 30.31
CA ARG A 608 -29.09 2.29 30.27
C ARG A 608 -30.04 1.34 30.99
N GLY A 609 -30.43 0.21 30.38
CA GLY A 609 -30.95 -0.91 31.18
C GLY A 609 -31.91 -1.94 30.57
N ALA A 610 -32.50 -1.77 29.38
CA ALA A 610 -33.60 -2.65 28.93
C ALA A 610 -33.47 -3.28 27.53
N TRP A 611 -32.30 -3.16 26.86
CA TRP A 611 -32.12 -3.60 25.47
C TRP A 611 -32.47 -5.08 25.22
N LEU A 612 -32.07 -5.97 26.15
CA LEU A 612 -32.24 -7.42 25.95
C LEU A 612 -33.73 -7.80 25.86
N THR A 613 -34.57 -7.19 26.70
CA THR A 613 -36.00 -7.48 26.80
C THR A 613 -36.83 -6.64 25.84
N ARG A 614 -36.47 -5.39 25.59
CA ARG A 614 -37.21 -4.46 24.73
C ARG A 614 -36.96 -4.71 23.23
N ASP A 615 -35.71 -4.98 22.85
CA ASP A 615 -35.28 -4.92 21.45
C ASP A 615 -34.80 -6.30 20.95
N ALA A 616 -33.86 -6.93 21.66
CA ALA A 616 -33.19 -8.15 21.19
C ALA A 616 -34.10 -9.40 21.17
N LEU A 617 -34.81 -9.70 22.27
CA LEU A 617 -35.70 -10.86 22.38
C LEU A 617 -36.85 -10.83 21.34
N PRO A 618 -37.59 -9.70 21.17
CA PRO A 618 -38.63 -9.60 20.14
C PRO A 618 -38.07 -9.68 18.72
N TRP A 619 -36.85 -9.20 18.47
CA TRP A 619 -36.18 -9.32 17.16
C TRP A 619 -35.82 -10.78 16.83
N VAL A 620 -35.21 -11.50 17.77
CA VAL A 620 -34.88 -12.93 17.61
C VAL A 620 -36.15 -13.75 17.38
N TRP A 621 -37.19 -13.52 18.18
CA TRP A 621 -38.44 -14.27 18.10
C TRP A 621 -39.19 -14.06 16.78
N ARG A 622 -39.22 -12.83 16.25
CA ARG A 622 -39.78 -12.54 14.91
C ARG A 622 -39.01 -13.29 13.82
N ARG A 623 -37.68 -13.31 13.92
CA ARG A 623 -36.79 -13.98 12.95
C ARG A 623 -36.96 -15.50 12.94
N VAL A 624 -37.18 -16.12 14.10
CA VAL A 624 -37.49 -17.56 14.23
C VAL A 624 -38.84 -17.91 13.60
N ARG A 625 -39.81 -16.98 13.60
CA ARG A 625 -41.16 -17.16 13.02
C ARG A 625 -41.29 -16.74 11.55
N GLY A 626 -40.19 -16.38 10.89
CA GLY A 626 -40.20 -15.96 9.48
C GLY A 626 -40.92 -14.64 9.19
N ARG A 627 -41.28 -13.85 10.22
CA ARG A 627 -41.88 -12.52 10.06
C ARG A 627 -40.81 -11.44 10.20
N THR A 628 -40.82 -10.42 9.35
CA THR A 628 -39.86 -9.31 9.43
C THR A 628 -40.54 -8.00 9.78
N ALA A 629 -39.79 -7.05 10.36
CA ALA A 629 -40.34 -5.75 10.75
C ALA A 629 -40.69 -4.85 9.54
N GLY A 630 -40.36 -5.28 8.32
CA GLY A 630 -40.68 -4.57 7.07
C GLY A 630 -41.87 -5.16 6.30
N ASP A 631 -42.49 -6.25 6.78
CA ASP A 631 -43.62 -6.86 6.08
C ASP A 631 -44.79 -5.85 6.00
N GLY A 632 -45.24 -5.52 4.78
CA GLY A 632 -46.31 -4.54 4.53
C GLY A 632 -45.87 -3.06 4.51
N ILE A 633 -44.57 -2.77 4.65
CA ILE A 633 -44.02 -1.41 4.56
C ILE A 633 -43.60 -1.10 3.11
N VAL A 634 -43.96 0.09 2.63
CA VAL A 634 -43.58 0.61 1.29
C VAL A 634 -42.42 1.60 1.38
N ALA A 635 -41.80 1.88 0.24
CA ALA A 635 -40.72 2.86 0.12
C ALA A 635 -41.16 4.25 0.62
N LYS A 636 -40.28 4.93 1.36
CA LYS A 636 -40.51 6.26 1.94
C LYS A 636 -40.82 7.31 0.86
N HIS A 637 -40.06 7.29 -0.24
CA HIS A 637 -40.30 8.11 -1.41
C HIS A 637 -40.24 7.22 -2.65
N ALA A 638 -41.39 6.58 -2.97
CA ALA A 638 -41.52 5.66 -4.11
C ALA A 638 -41.37 6.36 -5.49
N GLY A 639 -41.50 7.68 -5.53
CA GLY A 639 -41.21 8.54 -6.67
C GLY A 639 -40.42 9.77 -6.24
N TYR A 640 -40.07 10.63 -7.20
CA TYR A 640 -39.30 11.84 -6.91
C TYR A 640 -40.09 12.85 -6.09
N ILE A 641 -39.45 13.34 -5.03
CA ILE A 641 -39.77 14.63 -4.40
C ILE A 641 -38.77 15.68 -4.88
N GLU A 642 -39.18 16.93 -4.94
CA GLU A 642 -38.30 18.05 -5.29
C GLU A 642 -37.77 18.69 -4.00
N LEU A 643 -36.46 18.90 -3.94
CA LEU A 643 -35.79 19.57 -2.83
C LEU A 643 -35.39 21.00 -3.22
N PRO A 644 -35.53 21.97 -2.31
CA PRO A 644 -35.18 23.37 -2.59
C PRO A 644 -33.68 23.49 -2.85
N THR A 645 -33.33 24.14 -3.96
CA THR A 645 -31.94 24.32 -4.39
C THR A 645 -31.31 25.57 -3.77
N ARG A 646 -29.99 25.72 -3.95
CA ARG A 646 -29.28 26.93 -3.52
C ARG A 646 -29.85 28.20 -4.15
N GLY A 647 -30.12 28.17 -5.45
CA GLY A 647 -30.72 29.29 -6.17
C GLY A 647 -32.13 29.64 -5.69
N ASP A 648 -32.88 28.68 -5.14
CA ASP A 648 -34.21 28.94 -4.58
C ASP A 648 -34.12 29.60 -3.19
N ARG A 649 -33.13 29.20 -2.38
CA ARG A 649 -32.88 29.81 -1.07
C ARG A 649 -32.35 31.24 -1.20
N GLU A 650 -31.38 31.46 -2.08
CA GLU A 650 -30.83 32.80 -2.34
C GLU A 650 -31.90 33.75 -2.94
N ARG A 651 -32.87 33.23 -3.70
CA ARG A 651 -34.03 34.00 -4.16
C ARG A 651 -35.06 34.27 -3.07
N ALA A 652 -35.26 33.34 -2.13
CA ALA A 652 -36.16 33.51 -1.01
C ALA A 652 -35.63 34.50 0.05
N ASP A 653 -34.31 34.56 0.26
CA ASP A 653 -33.66 35.50 1.18
C ASP A 653 -33.52 36.92 0.59
N ALA A 654 -33.74 37.09 -0.72
CA ALA A 654 -33.69 38.37 -1.44
C ALA A 654 -35.05 39.09 -1.53
N VAL A 655 -36.12 38.47 -1.00
CA VAL A 655 -37.50 39.00 -0.90
C VAL A 655 -37.80 39.26 0.57
#